data_AF-A0AAW0P4E8-F1
#
_entry.id   AF-A0AAW0P4E8-F1
#
_cell.length_a   1.000
_cell.length_b   1.000
_cell.length_c   1.000
_cell.angle_alpha   90.00
_cell.angle_beta   90.00
_cell.angle_gamma   90.00
#
_symmetry.space_group_name_H-M   'P 1'
#
loop_
_entity.id
_entity.type
_entity.pdbx_description
1 polymer ?
#
loop_
_entity_poly.entity_id
_entity_poly.type
_entity_poly.pdbx_seq_one_letter_code
_entity_poly.pdbx_strand_id
1 'polypeptide(L)'
;MASNNGSAGKWEVVKKGKKSNNSGGSKNPNEKKNGARKALGESNLQPSKPVKMSETLFENFDKMAKKQNKEQVPPPAEPQPKKPAPAKPAKKANSSNTASPTKHKSLEDAFKALDVSDLKQQLGRSQTLFPDNPSVWVKDLAGYLNVHLTAPETEPTLSSYAHDYPYCLTSKELKGVIKSLFGRCSDALPDFFDHCVYTMLRELDRQSGEPLYGYRVCIQAILQDKPKIATQNLPEYLELLRSVQNRPVKCLTIMWALGQAGFYDLSQGLRVWLGIMLPVLGVKSLSSYAIAYLERLLLLHANLTKGFGIMGPKDFFPLLDFAFMPKNALSSSLQEQLRRLYPRLKVLAFGAKPETTLHTYLPSFLSRATPHCPDDMKKELLSSMTECLCVDVQSLGVWRQLYTKHLPQSSLLLNHLLKSWNTLPPKLRKNLGETIQSFRVTNEEMKGSNECVELQECNHLCQNLQVKMKGRGFPWSRLYLVVLVFVAGFISHDVRSHGSFADSTTALYLRNSGVTAVSQQAWGKITVYSKEGFSWLEKNTPYYYSECVRVLGPLTEQGLEKAKAAAVCVSENTTKLILWVKETTPLVVEWINTNTPDSVFRALEYLKQLLIFIHENYILPALAYMSEALQRAWASLQESCNGEVSVSCLQGHAVAFTNSTWQLLQHTTSAIKTWAQDLLTRA
;
A
#
# COMPACT_ATOMS: atom_id res chain seq x y z
N MET A 1 -69.90 25.25 2.72
CA MET A 1 -70.66 25.76 3.88
C MET A 1 -69.69 26.31 4.91
N ALA A 2 -70.12 27.33 5.67
CA ALA A 2 -69.59 27.79 6.96
C ALA A 2 -68.06 27.87 7.18
N SER A 3 -67.55 29.11 7.22
CA SER A 3 -66.44 29.50 8.10
C SER A 3 -66.78 29.21 9.56
N ASN A 4 -65.78 29.22 10.46
CA ASN A 4 -66.04 29.67 11.82
C ASN A 4 -64.96 30.65 12.32
N ASN A 5 -65.40 31.64 13.10
CA ASN A 5 -64.63 32.80 13.57
C ASN A 5 -64.24 32.65 15.05
N GLY A 6 -63.34 33.53 15.51
CA GLY A 6 -63.08 33.78 16.94
C GLY A 6 -61.69 34.37 17.16
N SER A 7 -61.45 35.67 16.91
CA SER A 7 -61.68 36.81 17.83
C SER A 7 -60.94 36.69 19.18
N ALA A 8 -60.36 37.74 19.80
CA ALA A 8 -59.95 39.09 19.43
C ALA A 8 -59.45 39.75 20.75
N GLY A 9 -58.51 40.71 20.68
CA GLY A 9 -58.00 41.46 21.84
C GLY A 9 -56.54 41.85 21.60
N LYS A 10 -56.18 43.04 21.10
CA LYS A 10 -56.38 44.41 21.63
C LYS A 10 -55.82 44.59 23.04
N TRP A 11 -55.14 45.68 23.41
CA TRP A 11 -54.30 46.70 22.72
C TRP A 11 -53.83 47.66 23.83
N GLU A 12 -52.53 47.93 23.94
CA GLU A 12 -51.92 49.19 24.45
C GLU A 12 -50.39 49.04 24.22
N VAL A 13 -49.68 49.79 23.37
CA VAL A 13 -49.65 51.25 23.11
C VAL A 13 -49.35 51.97 24.44
N VAL A 14 -48.25 52.71 24.61
CA VAL A 14 -47.90 53.96 23.90
C VAL A 14 -46.38 54.22 23.97
N LYS A 15 -45.78 54.49 22.79
CA LYS A 15 -44.88 55.62 22.38
C LYS A 15 -43.95 56.26 23.46
N LYS A 16 -42.80 56.86 23.14
CA LYS A 16 -42.45 57.78 22.04
C LYS A 16 -40.93 58.03 22.16
N GLY A 17 -40.11 57.95 21.11
CA GLY A 17 -39.82 59.10 20.23
C GLY A 17 -38.45 59.74 20.56
N LYS A 18 -37.81 60.55 19.70
CA LYS A 18 -38.17 61.00 18.35
C LYS A 18 -36.98 61.72 17.66
N LYS A 19 -36.74 61.44 16.37
CA LYS A 19 -36.03 62.30 15.37
C LYS A 19 -34.50 62.57 15.60
N SER A 20 -33.69 62.95 14.59
CA SER A 20 -33.98 63.59 13.28
C SER A 20 -33.02 63.17 12.14
N ASN A 21 -33.53 63.20 10.90
CA ASN A 21 -32.96 63.55 9.56
C ASN A 21 -31.49 64.09 9.46
N ASN A 22 -30.79 64.01 8.31
CA ASN A 22 -31.29 64.02 6.91
C ASN A 22 -30.36 63.40 5.82
N SER A 23 -30.99 62.85 4.77
CA SER A 23 -30.64 62.84 3.31
C SER A 23 -29.20 62.63 2.77
N GLY A 24 -29.05 61.70 1.80
CA GLY A 24 -27.95 61.75 0.81
C GLY A 24 -27.73 60.54 -0.13
N GLY A 25 -28.44 60.47 -1.27
CA GLY A 25 -27.88 59.99 -2.56
C GLY A 25 -27.63 58.48 -2.85
N SER A 26 -28.63 57.84 -3.47
CA SER A 26 -28.55 56.87 -4.61
C SER A 26 -27.27 56.02 -4.87
N LYS A 27 -27.40 54.68 -4.73
CA LYS A 27 -27.27 53.66 -5.82
C LYS A 27 -27.33 52.22 -5.26
N ASN A 28 -28.10 51.34 -5.91
CA ASN A 28 -28.03 49.88 -5.65
C ASN A 28 -26.66 49.33 -6.11
N PRO A 29 -26.13 48.35 -5.37
CA PRO A 29 -25.94 47.02 -5.97
C PRO A 29 -26.45 45.87 -5.08
N ASN A 30 -26.88 44.80 -5.73
CA ASN A 30 -27.28 43.54 -5.08
C ASN A 30 -26.06 42.72 -4.63
N GLU A 31 -26.30 41.71 -3.79
CA GLU A 31 -25.38 40.64 -3.34
C GLU A 31 -24.21 40.96 -2.37
N LYS A 32 -24.29 40.41 -1.14
CA LYS A 32 -23.24 39.51 -0.60
C LYS A 32 -23.57 38.85 0.75
N LYS A 33 -23.17 37.56 0.86
CA LYS A 33 -22.98 36.74 2.09
C LYS A 33 -24.28 36.38 2.85
N ASN A 34 -24.39 35.25 3.55
CA ASN A 34 -23.36 34.40 4.16
C ASN A 34 -23.82 32.92 4.24
N GLY A 35 -22.92 31.94 4.35
CA GLY A 35 -23.34 30.51 4.35
C GLY A 35 -22.26 29.47 4.72
N ALA A 36 -21.51 29.67 5.80
CA ALA A 36 -20.56 28.67 6.29
C ALA A 36 -21.28 27.54 7.06
N ARG A 37 -21.20 26.29 6.58
CA ARG A 37 -21.73 25.12 7.30
C ARG A 37 -20.72 24.64 8.35
N LYS A 38 -21.15 24.63 9.62
CA LYS A 38 -20.46 23.95 10.73
C LYS A 38 -20.77 22.45 10.74
N ALA A 39 -19.93 21.70 11.46
CA ALA A 39 -19.96 20.24 11.53
C ALA A 39 -21.22 19.66 12.19
N LEU A 40 -21.55 18.43 11.79
CA LEU A 40 -22.46 17.52 12.50
C LEU A 40 -21.67 16.78 13.59
N GLY A 41 -22.22 16.76 14.80
CA GLY A 41 -21.72 15.97 15.92
C GLY A 41 -22.76 15.96 17.04
N GLU A 42 -22.93 14.78 17.64
CA GLU A 42 -23.68 14.49 18.87
C GLU A 42 -25.23 14.45 18.79
N SER A 43 -25.75 13.25 19.09
CA SER A 43 -27.15 12.97 19.39
C SER A 43 -27.29 12.61 20.87
N ASN A 44 -28.24 13.25 21.54
CA ASN A 44 -28.51 13.25 22.99
C ASN A 44 -28.52 11.88 23.71
N LEU A 45 -28.24 11.91 25.02
CA LEU A 45 -29.18 11.45 26.07
C LEU A 45 -28.88 12.12 27.43
N GLN A 46 -29.79 11.98 28.40
CA GLN A 46 -30.10 12.98 29.44
C GLN A 46 -29.27 12.91 30.75
N PRO A 47 -29.18 14.02 31.53
CA PRO A 47 -28.52 14.04 32.83
C PRO A 47 -29.43 13.59 33.99
N SER A 48 -29.00 12.58 34.76
CA SER A 48 -29.59 12.22 36.06
C SER A 48 -28.97 12.99 37.23
N LYS A 49 -29.78 13.27 38.27
CA LYS A 49 -29.40 14.08 39.45
C LYS A 49 -28.26 13.44 40.27
N PRO A 50 -27.36 14.23 40.89
CA PRO A 50 -26.27 13.70 41.71
C PRO A 50 -26.74 13.18 43.07
N VAL A 51 -26.20 12.03 43.47
CA VAL A 51 -26.33 11.46 44.82
C VAL A 51 -25.28 12.09 45.74
N LYS A 52 -25.69 12.38 46.98
CA LYS A 52 -24.85 12.97 48.03
C LYS A 52 -23.84 11.93 48.53
N MET A 53 -22.54 12.25 48.51
CA MET A 53 -21.48 11.48 49.17
C MET A 53 -20.85 12.33 50.28
N SER A 54 -20.46 11.69 51.38
CA SER A 54 -20.07 12.32 52.63
C SER A 54 -18.66 12.92 52.64
N GLU A 55 -18.52 14.06 53.32
CA GLU A 55 -17.28 14.78 53.57
C GLU A 55 -16.30 13.97 54.44
N THR A 56 -15.01 13.93 54.08
CA THR A 56 -13.91 13.69 55.04
C THR A 56 -12.58 14.35 54.62
N LEU A 57 -12.05 15.19 55.50
CA LEU A 57 -10.62 15.40 55.80
C LEU A 57 -9.63 15.98 54.75
N PHE A 58 -10.03 16.52 53.59
CA PHE A 58 -9.07 17.23 52.70
C PHE A 58 -9.21 18.77 52.66
N GLU A 59 -10.29 19.37 53.18
CA GLU A 59 -10.57 20.80 52.98
C GLU A 59 -9.81 21.80 53.89
N ASN A 60 -8.98 21.33 54.84
CA ASN A 60 -8.36 22.20 55.85
C ASN A 60 -7.05 22.88 55.44
N PHE A 61 -6.45 22.55 54.29
CA PHE A 61 -5.19 23.17 53.84
C PHE A 61 -5.37 24.45 53.00
N ASP A 62 -6.48 24.61 52.29
CA ASP A 62 -6.68 25.73 51.33
C ASP A 62 -7.02 27.09 51.99
N LYS A 63 -7.19 27.14 53.32
CA LYS A 63 -7.63 28.35 54.05
C LYS A 63 -6.51 29.17 54.71
N MET A 64 -5.24 28.76 54.64
CA MET A 64 -4.12 29.55 55.18
C MET A 64 -3.38 30.44 54.16
N ALA A 65 -3.54 30.24 52.85
CA ALA A 65 -2.74 30.94 51.82
C ALA A 65 -3.27 32.32 51.37
N LYS A 66 -4.33 32.87 51.99
CA LYS A 66 -4.99 34.13 51.55
C LYS A 66 -5.21 35.16 52.67
N LYS A 67 -4.16 35.55 53.39
CA LYS A 67 -4.11 36.81 54.17
C LYS A 67 -2.70 37.41 54.24
N GLN A 68 -2.33 38.19 53.23
CA GLN A 68 -1.56 39.45 53.36
C GLN A 68 -1.23 39.99 51.95
N ASN A 69 -1.92 41.03 51.51
CA ASN A 69 -1.41 41.96 50.51
C ASN A 69 -2.26 43.24 50.49
N LYS A 70 -1.64 44.40 50.78
CA LYS A 70 -2.24 45.73 50.64
C LYS A 70 -1.12 46.78 50.61
N GLU A 71 -1.39 47.92 49.96
CA GLU A 71 -0.51 49.11 49.80
C GLU A 71 0.74 48.89 48.92
N GLN A 72 1.29 49.87 48.18
CA GLN A 72 0.77 51.10 47.52
C GLN A 72 1.88 51.58 46.52
N VAL A 73 1.63 52.55 45.63
CA VAL A 73 2.53 52.91 44.49
C VAL A 73 2.62 54.43 44.29
N PRO A 74 3.80 55.09 44.38
CA PRO A 74 4.56 55.55 43.17
C PRO A 74 6.12 55.65 43.39
N PRO A 75 6.98 56.24 42.51
CA PRO A 75 7.26 55.87 41.10
C PRO A 75 8.83 55.90 40.77
N PRO A 76 9.42 56.40 39.63
CA PRO A 76 10.60 55.71 39.01
C PRO A 76 11.89 56.56 38.76
N ALA A 77 13.03 55.92 38.42
CA ALA A 77 14.20 56.56 37.77
C ALA A 77 15.19 55.55 37.11
N GLU A 78 15.85 55.96 36.03
CA GLU A 78 17.05 55.33 35.40
C GLU A 78 18.34 56.19 35.67
N PRO A 79 19.51 56.00 35.02
CA PRO A 79 20.52 54.94 35.29
C PRO A 79 21.99 55.44 35.51
N GLN A 80 22.94 54.51 35.77
CA GLN A 80 24.44 54.63 35.71
C GLN A 80 25.21 55.21 36.95
N PRO A 81 26.57 55.05 37.08
CA PRO A 81 27.41 53.83 36.87
C PRO A 81 28.61 53.60 37.87
N LYS A 82 29.12 52.34 37.89
CA LYS A 82 30.55 51.89 38.07
C LYS A 82 31.32 51.96 39.43
N LYS A 83 32.09 50.86 39.64
CA LYS A 83 33.46 50.70 40.26
C LYS A 83 33.58 50.26 41.76
N PRO A 84 34.71 49.63 42.21
CA PRO A 84 34.63 48.25 42.76
C PRO A 84 35.45 47.91 44.05
N ALA A 85 35.25 46.67 44.55
CA ALA A 85 36.16 45.88 45.43
C ALA A 85 36.34 46.39 46.89
N PRO A 86 36.78 45.57 47.89
CA PRO A 86 37.57 44.33 47.81
C PRO A 86 37.05 43.11 48.63
N ALA A 87 37.82 42.01 48.59
CA ALA A 87 37.49 40.70 49.18
C ALA A 87 38.30 40.36 50.45
N LYS A 88 37.73 39.51 51.34
CA LYS A 88 38.35 38.52 52.26
C LYS A 88 37.32 38.04 53.31
N PRO A 89 37.50 36.89 53.98
CA PRO A 89 37.84 35.57 53.46
C PRO A 89 36.85 34.47 53.96
N ALA A 90 37.05 33.22 53.55
CA ALA A 90 36.17 32.10 53.89
C ALA A 90 36.13 31.73 55.39
N LYS A 91 34.95 31.32 55.89
CA LYS A 91 34.81 30.45 57.07
C LYS A 91 34.38 29.05 56.62
N LYS A 92 35.10 28.03 57.07
CA LYS A 92 34.69 26.62 56.97
C LYS A 92 33.42 26.41 57.81
N ALA A 93 32.48 25.64 57.30
CA ALA A 93 31.42 24.99 58.07
C ALA A 93 31.36 23.51 57.66
N ASN A 94 31.05 22.63 58.61
CA ASN A 94 31.29 21.20 58.48
C ASN A 94 30.28 20.47 57.59
N SER A 95 30.72 19.30 57.12
CA SER A 95 29.92 18.28 56.45
C SER A 95 28.69 17.84 57.26
N SER A 96 27.53 17.85 56.61
CA SER A 96 26.40 16.97 56.92
C SER A 96 25.91 16.35 55.62
N ASN A 97 25.82 15.01 55.58
CA ASN A 97 25.46 14.27 54.38
C ASN A 97 23.98 14.40 54.03
N THR A 98 23.65 15.39 53.22
CA THR A 98 22.51 15.35 52.30
C THR A 98 23.03 15.66 50.91
N ALA A 99 23.29 14.62 50.12
CA ALA A 99 23.74 14.78 48.75
C ALA A 99 22.65 15.49 47.94
N SER A 100 22.89 16.75 47.58
CA SER A 100 22.10 17.41 46.55
C SER A 100 22.30 16.65 45.23
N PRO A 101 21.26 16.52 44.39
CA PRO A 101 21.38 15.79 43.13
C PRO A 101 22.48 16.44 42.29
N THR A 102 23.52 15.65 42.00
CA THR A 102 24.67 16.14 41.23
C THR A 102 24.21 16.37 39.81
N LYS A 103 23.97 17.63 39.43
CA LYS A 103 23.48 17.98 38.10
C LYS A 103 24.59 17.72 37.07
N HIS A 104 24.46 16.64 36.32
CA HIS A 104 25.40 16.29 35.26
C HIS A 104 25.24 17.25 34.07
N LYS A 105 26.32 17.45 33.29
CA LYS A 105 26.30 18.34 32.11
C LYS A 105 25.56 17.73 30.93
N SER A 106 25.60 16.40 30.81
CA SER A 106 24.98 15.60 29.78
C SER A 106 24.34 14.36 30.42
N LEU A 107 23.42 13.71 29.71
CA LEU A 107 22.80 12.47 30.20
C LEU A 107 23.79 11.30 30.14
N GLU A 108 24.68 11.32 29.15
CA GLU A 108 25.79 10.39 28.97
C GLU A 108 26.73 10.40 30.18
N ASP A 109 27.01 11.57 30.75
CA ASP A 109 27.84 11.68 31.96
C ASP A 109 27.10 11.20 33.22
N ALA A 110 25.78 11.35 33.28
CA ALA A 110 24.98 10.77 34.35
C ALA A 110 24.98 9.23 34.30
N PHE A 111 24.85 8.64 33.10
CA PHE A 111 24.96 7.19 32.93
C PHE A 111 26.36 6.64 33.24
N LYS A 112 27.43 7.38 32.96
CA LYS A 112 28.81 6.99 33.35
C LYS A 112 29.04 7.06 34.86
N ALA A 113 28.36 7.97 35.56
CA ALA A 113 28.50 8.18 37.00
C ALA A 113 27.54 7.31 37.84
N LEU A 114 26.63 6.57 37.21
CA LEU A 114 25.64 5.75 37.87
C LEU A 114 26.27 4.50 38.51
N ASP A 115 26.20 4.38 39.83
CA ASP A 115 26.67 3.20 40.55
C ASP A 115 25.66 2.04 40.45
N VAL A 116 25.96 1.07 39.58
CA VAL A 116 25.13 -0.13 39.38
C VAL A 116 25.23 -1.09 40.59
N SER A 117 26.27 -0.99 41.42
CA SER A 117 26.43 -1.81 42.63
C SER A 117 25.56 -1.30 43.76
N ASP A 118 25.50 0.02 43.99
CA ASP A 118 24.55 0.63 44.93
C ASP A 118 23.10 0.36 44.48
N LEU A 119 22.77 0.52 43.19
CA LEU A 119 21.44 0.15 42.67
C LEU A 119 21.08 -1.32 43.01
N LYS A 120 22.01 -2.27 42.82
CA LYS A 120 21.78 -3.67 43.20
C LYS A 120 21.56 -3.84 44.71
N GLN A 121 22.29 -3.10 45.54
CA GLN A 121 22.14 -3.13 46.99
C GLN A 121 20.77 -2.55 47.43
N GLN A 122 20.34 -1.41 46.87
CA GLN A 122 19.03 -0.83 47.17
C GLN A 122 17.88 -1.74 46.73
N LEU A 123 17.98 -2.34 45.53
CA LEU A 123 16.98 -3.32 45.06
C LEU A 123 16.97 -4.58 45.93
N GLY A 124 18.13 -5.11 46.33
CA GLY A 124 18.21 -6.24 47.25
C GLY A 124 17.57 -5.94 48.61
N ARG A 125 17.76 -4.72 49.13
CA ARG A 125 17.11 -4.25 50.36
C ARG A 125 15.58 -4.14 50.19
N SER A 126 15.11 -3.56 49.09
CA SER A 126 13.68 -3.47 48.76
C SER A 126 13.04 -4.87 48.65
N GLN A 127 13.71 -5.81 47.99
CA GLN A 127 13.28 -7.21 47.88
C GLN A 127 13.25 -7.94 49.23
N THR A 128 14.13 -7.59 50.17
CA THR A 128 14.14 -8.16 51.52
C THR A 128 13.02 -7.57 52.40
N LEU A 129 12.72 -6.27 52.25
CA LEU A 129 11.67 -5.59 53.01
C LEU A 129 10.25 -5.88 52.49
N PHE A 130 10.11 -6.14 51.19
CA PHE A 130 8.81 -6.32 50.52
C PHE A 130 8.82 -7.57 49.60
N PRO A 131 9.03 -8.79 50.13
CA PRO A 131 9.30 -10.00 49.34
C PRO A 131 8.17 -10.44 48.39
N ASP A 132 6.92 -10.04 48.66
CA ASP A 132 5.75 -10.38 47.85
C ASP A 132 5.17 -9.18 47.08
N ASN A 133 5.90 -8.06 46.98
CA ASN A 133 5.40 -6.84 46.34
C ASN A 133 6.27 -6.39 45.14
N PRO A 134 6.15 -7.07 43.98
CA PRO A 134 6.92 -6.76 42.79
C PRO A 134 6.70 -5.34 42.25
N SER A 135 5.55 -4.71 42.59
CA SER A 135 5.24 -3.32 42.24
C SER A 135 6.17 -2.32 42.95
N VAL A 136 6.58 -2.59 44.19
CA VAL A 136 7.52 -1.74 44.92
C VAL A 136 8.90 -1.78 44.27
N TRP A 137 9.42 -2.96 43.92
CA TRP A 137 10.78 -3.09 43.39
C TRP A 137 10.99 -2.34 42.06
N VAL A 138 9.98 -2.38 41.17
CA VAL A 138 10.05 -1.67 39.89
C VAL A 138 9.88 -0.15 40.07
N LYS A 139 9.10 0.29 41.05
CA LYS A 139 8.99 1.70 41.44
C LYS A 139 10.28 2.23 42.06
N ASP A 140 10.93 1.45 42.91
CA ASP A 140 12.23 1.79 43.49
C ASP A 140 13.33 1.87 42.43
N LEU A 141 13.34 0.95 41.44
CA LEU A 141 14.20 1.05 40.25
C LEU A 141 13.96 2.37 39.50
N ALA A 142 12.71 2.72 39.19
CA ALA A 142 12.39 3.95 38.48
C ALA A 142 12.81 5.19 39.29
N GLY A 143 12.51 5.21 40.59
CA GLY A 143 12.86 6.31 41.50
C GLY A 143 14.37 6.51 41.60
N TYR A 144 15.13 5.42 41.82
CA TYR A 144 16.59 5.46 41.85
C TYR A 144 17.16 6.01 40.53
N LEU A 145 16.75 5.45 39.39
CA LEU A 145 17.20 5.93 38.08
C LEU A 145 16.81 7.39 37.86
N ASN A 146 15.65 7.85 38.33
CA ASN A 146 15.22 9.23 38.11
C ASN A 146 16.01 10.23 38.96
N VAL A 147 16.39 9.88 40.19
CA VAL A 147 17.24 10.71 41.06
C VAL A 147 18.66 10.80 40.49
N HIS A 148 19.24 9.68 40.07
CA HIS A 148 20.64 9.62 39.65
C HIS A 148 20.85 10.08 38.19
N LEU A 149 19.87 9.93 37.29
CA LEU A 149 19.94 10.42 35.91
C LEU A 149 19.54 11.90 35.79
N THR A 150 20.13 12.77 36.61
CA THR A 150 19.85 14.21 36.62
C THR A 150 20.73 14.97 35.61
N ALA A 151 20.16 15.32 34.45
CA ALA A 151 20.77 16.15 33.42
C ALA A 151 19.75 17.17 32.84
N PRO A 152 20.18 18.27 32.17
CA PRO A 152 19.26 19.24 31.56
C PRO A 152 18.32 18.57 30.54
N GLU A 153 17.01 18.76 30.71
CA GLU A 153 16.04 18.17 29.78
C GLU A 153 16.08 18.88 28.43
N THR A 154 16.64 18.21 27.44
CA THR A 154 16.43 18.55 26.02
C THR A 154 15.12 17.91 25.59
N GLU A 155 14.16 18.71 25.09
CA GLU A 155 12.91 18.18 24.55
C GLU A 155 13.21 17.10 23.48
N PRO A 156 12.84 15.83 23.71
CA PRO A 156 13.12 14.77 22.74
C PRO A 156 12.07 14.83 21.64
N THR A 157 12.21 15.81 20.75
CA THR A 157 11.60 15.71 19.42
C THR A 157 12.13 14.47 18.73
N LEU A 158 11.27 13.74 18.03
CA LEU A 158 11.60 12.42 17.45
C LEU A 158 12.78 12.46 16.47
N SER A 159 13.10 13.62 15.91
CA SER A 159 14.23 13.87 15.03
C SER A 159 15.58 14.04 15.74
N SER A 160 15.60 14.43 17.02
CA SER A 160 16.85 14.81 17.70
C SER A 160 17.69 13.62 18.19
N TYR A 161 17.08 12.45 18.40
CA TYR A 161 17.73 11.30 19.03
C TYR A 161 17.34 9.96 18.40
N ALA A 162 18.14 8.92 18.66
CA ALA A 162 17.84 7.54 18.29
C ALA A 162 16.50 7.05 18.90
N HIS A 163 15.90 6.01 18.31
CA HIS A 163 14.56 5.55 18.70
C HIS A 163 14.53 4.88 20.08
N ASP A 164 15.68 4.35 20.48
CA ASP A 164 15.99 3.70 21.74
C ASP A 164 16.66 4.64 22.76
N TYR A 165 16.78 5.95 22.48
CA TYR A 165 17.28 6.93 23.45
C TYR A 165 16.18 7.36 24.44
N PRO A 166 16.46 7.46 25.76
CA PRO A 166 17.78 7.33 26.42
C PRO A 166 18.22 5.90 26.77
N TYR A 167 17.37 4.88 26.63
CA TYR A 167 17.70 3.50 27.04
C TYR A 167 18.97 2.94 26.38
N CYS A 168 19.33 3.40 25.18
CA CYS A 168 20.55 3.02 24.46
C CYS A 168 21.83 3.30 25.25
N LEU A 169 21.84 4.34 26.11
CA LEU A 169 22.97 4.74 26.96
C LEU A 169 23.19 3.81 28.16
N THR A 170 22.22 2.94 28.50
CA THR A 170 22.37 2.03 29.64
C THR A 170 23.47 0.99 29.40
N SER A 171 24.34 0.77 30.40
CA SER A 171 25.43 -0.21 30.32
C SER A 171 24.90 -1.64 30.18
N LYS A 172 25.70 -2.57 29.64
CA LYS A 172 25.32 -3.99 29.53
C LYS A 172 24.90 -4.59 30.88
N GLU A 173 25.59 -4.19 31.96
CA GLU A 173 25.29 -4.62 33.32
C GLU A 173 23.92 -4.09 33.78
N LEU A 174 23.65 -2.79 33.60
CA LEU A 174 22.38 -2.18 33.95
C LEU A 174 21.21 -2.80 33.15
N LYS A 175 21.39 -3.03 31.84
CA LYS A 175 20.40 -3.76 31.02
C LYS A 175 20.11 -5.15 31.60
N GLY A 176 21.14 -5.86 32.07
CA GLY A 176 20.99 -7.15 32.76
C GLY A 176 20.19 -7.06 34.06
N VAL A 177 20.46 -6.06 34.91
CA VAL A 177 19.70 -5.81 36.15
C VAL A 177 18.23 -5.53 35.86
N ILE A 178 17.94 -4.59 34.94
CA ILE A 178 16.58 -4.20 34.55
C ILE A 178 15.81 -5.40 33.98
N LYS A 179 16.41 -6.15 33.05
CA LYS A 179 15.77 -7.31 32.41
C LYS A 179 15.51 -8.45 33.41
N SER A 180 16.44 -8.70 34.33
CA SER A 180 16.27 -9.69 35.41
C SER A 180 15.13 -9.31 36.37
N LEU A 181 15.01 -8.02 36.72
CA LEU A 181 13.92 -7.54 37.55
C LEU A 181 12.56 -7.65 36.82
N PHE A 182 12.47 -7.16 35.58
CA PHE A 182 11.23 -7.17 34.81
C PHE A 182 10.76 -8.58 34.43
N GLY A 183 11.68 -9.54 34.28
CA GLY A 183 11.33 -10.96 34.15
C GLY A 183 10.56 -11.46 35.37
N ARG A 184 11.06 -11.17 36.59
CA ARG A 184 10.43 -11.55 37.87
C ARG A 184 9.14 -10.77 38.17
N CYS A 185 9.07 -9.49 37.80
CA CYS A 185 7.91 -8.63 38.04
C CYS A 185 6.85 -8.68 36.91
N SER A 186 6.81 -9.76 36.13
CA SER A 186 6.13 -9.80 34.82
C SER A 186 4.67 -9.32 34.82
N ASP A 187 3.92 -9.64 35.87
CA ASP A 187 2.49 -9.32 36.00
C ASP A 187 2.23 -7.91 36.53
N ALA A 188 3.20 -7.30 37.22
CA ALA A 188 3.11 -5.93 37.74
C ALA A 188 3.57 -4.88 36.71
N LEU A 189 4.07 -5.29 35.53
CA LEU A 189 4.56 -4.37 34.50
C LEU A 189 3.49 -3.47 33.86
N PRO A 190 2.22 -3.88 33.67
CA PRO A 190 1.16 -2.98 33.19
C PRO A 190 0.91 -1.82 34.16
N ASP A 191 0.60 -2.13 35.44
CA ASP A 191 0.39 -1.10 36.47
C ASP A 191 1.61 -0.20 36.67
N PHE A 192 2.82 -0.75 36.49
CA PHE A 192 4.06 -0.01 36.57
C PHE A 192 4.30 0.89 35.35
N PHE A 193 3.93 0.45 34.15
CA PHE A 193 3.94 1.30 32.95
C PHE A 193 3.00 2.49 33.14
N ASP A 194 1.77 2.24 33.58
CA ASP A 194 0.79 3.28 33.90
C ASP A 194 1.33 4.22 34.97
N HIS A 195 1.87 3.68 36.07
CA HIS A 195 2.52 4.47 37.12
C HIS A 195 3.64 5.37 36.59
N CYS A 196 4.47 4.90 35.65
CA CYS A 196 5.50 5.72 35.03
C CYS A 196 4.89 6.89 34.23
N VAL A 197 3.85 6.63 33.43
CA VAL A 197 3.19 7.68 32.64
C VAL A 197 2.50 8.70 33.54
N TYR A 198 1.65 8.27 34.48
CA TYR A 198 0.96 9.17 35.40
C TYR A 198 1.94 9.96 36.29
N THR A 199 3.04 9.35 36.73
CA THR A 199 4.06 10.06 37.51
C THR A 199 4.76 11.11 36.66
N MET A 200 5.23 10.79 35.45
CA MET A 200 5.79 11.79 34.53
C MET A 200 4.82 12.97 34.31
N LEU A 201 3.53 12.70 34.11
CA LEU A 201 2.52 13.75 33.93
C LEU A 201 2.27 14.59 35.18
N ARG A 202 2.48 14.04 36.39
CA ARG A 202 2.38 14.78 37.66
C ARG A 202 3.63 15.62 37.90
N GLU A 203 4.81 15.07 37.67
CA GLU A 203 6.08 15.78 37.87
C GLU A 203 6.21 16.99 36.91
N LEU A 204 5.63 16.92 35.69
CA LEU A 204 5.53 18.05 34.76
C LEU A 204 4.75 19.28 35.28
N ASP A 205 3.98 19.16 36.36
CA ASP A 205 3.33 20.32 37.01
C ASP A 205 4.19 20.95 38.13
N ARG A 206 5.32 20.32 38.51
CA ARG A 206 6.18 20.79 39.60
C ARG A 206 7.19 21.81 39.08
N GLN A 207 7.31 22.92 39.81
CA GLN A 207 8.20 24.04 39.45
C GLN A 207 9.70 23.70 39.49
N SER A 208 10.08 22.55 40.07
CA SER A 208 11.49 22.13 40.19
C SER A 208 12.13 21.68 38.87
N GLY A 209 11.33 21.32 37.85
CA GLY A 209 11.84 20.86 36.56
C GLY A 209 12.74 19.63 36.68
N GLU A 210 12.36 18.68 37.54
CA GLU A 210 13.12 17.45 37.78
C GLU A 210 13.14 16.57 36.53
N PRO A 211 14.32 16.12 36.05
CA PRO A 211 14.40 15.32 34.83
C PRO A 211 13.65 14.00 34.96
N LEU A 212 12.99 13.57 33.88
CA LEU A 212 12.12 12.38 33.86
C LEU A 212 12.81 11.12 33.31
N TYR A 213 14.14 11.11 33.29
CA TYR A 213 14.91 10.10 32.56
C TYR A 213 14.78 8.68 33.13
N GLY A 214 14.57 8.51 34.44
CA GLY A 214 14.36 7.19 35.04
C GLY A 214 13.08 6.52 34.54
N TYR A 215 11.98 7.26 34.53
CA TYR A 215 10.70 6.77 33.98
C TYR A 215 10.78 6.51 32.47
N ARG A 216 11.47 7.38 31.71
CA ARG A 216 11.70 7.19 30.26
C ARG A 216 12.48 5.89 29.98
N VAL A 217 13.54 5.62 30.75
CA VAL A 217 14.35 4.39 30.69
C VAL A 217 13.49 3.16 30.98
N CYS A 218 12.69 3.17 32.04
CA CYS A 218 11.80 2.07 32.39
C CYS A 218 10.75 1.79 31.31
N ILE A 219 10.09 2.84 30.79
CA ILE A 219 9.10 2.72 29.70
C ILE A 219 9.70 2.05 28.46
N GLN A 220 10.89 2.50 28.01
CA GLN A 220 11.55 1.90 26.84
C GLN A 220 11.97 0.45 27.10
N ALA A 221 12.50 0.14 28.28
CA ALA A 221 12.88 -1.23 28.64
C ALA A 221 11.67 -2.19 28.72
N ILE A 222 10.52 -1.74 29.22
CA ILE A 222 9.27 -2.53 29.21
C ILE A 222 8.83 -2.79 27.78
N LEU A 223 8.71 -1.74 26.96
CA LEU A 223 8.09 -1.82 25.64
C LEU A 223 9.00 -2.41 24.56
N GLN A 224 10.30 -2.56 24.83
CA GLN A 224 11.22 -3.34 23.99
C GLN A 224 10.88 -4.84 24.03
N ASP A 225 10.66 -5.41 25.22
CA ASP A 225 10.36 -6.85 25.37
C ASP A 225 8.84 -7.14 25.36
N LYS A 226 8.00 -6.20 25.82
CA LYS A 226 6.53 -6.37 25.95
C LYS A 226 5.73 -5.19 25.35
N PRO A 227 5.85 -4.89 24.04
CA PRO A 227 5.20 -3.73 23.40
C PRO A 227 3.66 -3.71 23.50
N LYS A 228 3.01 -4.87 23.70
CA LYS A 228 1.55 -4.96 23.87
C LYS A 228 1.01 -4.18 25.07
N ILE A 229 1.81 -3.96 26.12
CA ILE A 229 1.37 -3.26 27.34
C ILE A 229 0.82 -1.87 27.02
N ALA A 230 1.53 -1.09 26.20
CA ALA A 230 1.07 0.24 25.74
C ALA A 230 -0.25 0.23 24.94
N THR A 231 -0.75 -0.94 24.54
CA THR A 231 -1.98 -1.08 23.73
C THR A 231 -3.15 -1.71 24.47
N GLN A 232 -2.99 -2.11 25.74
CA GLN A 232 -4.05 -2.75 26.51
C GLN A 232 -5.21 -1.77 26.76
N ASN A 233 -4.91 -0.56 27.24
CA ASN A 233 -5.91 0.44 27.66
C ASN A 233 -5.89 1.72 26.81
N LEU A 234 -5.76 1.61 25.48
CA LEU A 234 -5.72 2.79 24.58
C LEU A 234 -6.90 3.78 24.76
N PRO A 235 -8.16 3.36 25.03
CA PRO A 235 -9.25 4.30 25.26
C PRO A 235 -9.02 5.22 26.48
N GLU A 236 -8.55 4.68 27.60
CA GLU A 236 -8.26 5.42 28.82
C GLU A 236 -7.13 6.43 28.59
N TYR A 237 -6.09 6.03 27.85
CA TYR A 237 -5.01 6.92 27.43
C TYR A 237 -5.45 8.02 26.48
N LEU A 238 -6.42 7.76 25.60
CA LEU A 238 -7.01 8.79 24.73
C LEU A 238 -7.86 9.78 25.54
N GLU A 239 -8.60 9.33 26.54
CA GLU A 239 -9.34 10.20 27.47
C GLU A 239 -8.40 11.06 28.32
N LEU A 240 -7.33 10.46 28.85
CA LEU A 240 -6.27 11.18 29.55
C LEU A 240 -5.65 12.26 28.66
N LEU A 241 -5.29 11.94 27.41
CA LEU A 241 -4.76 12.90 26.46
C LEU A 241 -5.75 14.04 26.17
N ARG A 242 -7.03 13.74 25.98
CA ARG A 242 -8.10 14.74 25.81
C ARG A 242 -8.22 15.66 27.03
N SER A 243 -8.13 15.12 28.25
CA SER A 243 -8.22 15.90 29.48
C SER A 243 -7.08 16.93 29.66
N VAL A 244 -5.92 16.67 29.03
CA VAL A 244 -4.74 17.57 29.05
C VAL A 244 -4.43 18.22 27.69
N GLN A 245 -5.39 18.24 26.75
CA GLN A 245 -5.17 18.72 25.38
C GLN A 245 -4.66 20.18 25.29
N ASN A 246 -5.00 21.01 26.29
CA ASN A 246 -4.51 22.38 26.42
C ASN A 246 -3.07 22.51 26.96
N ARG A 247 -2.42 21.40 27.35
CA ARG A 247 -1.02 21.33 27.81
C ARG A 247 -0.19 20.48 26.83
N PRO A 248 0.38 21.05 25.76
CA PRO A 248 1.05 20.29 24.70
C PRO A 248 2.15 19.34 25.20
N VAL A 249 2.99 19.76 26.15
CA VAL A 249 4.08 18.93 26.70
C VAL A 249 3.55 17.64 27.35
N LYS A 250 2.39 17.70 28.03
CA LYS A 250 1.74 16.52 28.61
C LYS A 250 1.21 15.57 27.52
N CYS A 251 0.56 16.12 26.49
CA CYS A 251 0.10 15.33 25.34
C CYS A 251 1.27 14.63 24.62
N LEU A 252 2.35 15.37 24.35
CA LEU A 252 3.56 14.85 23.73
C LEU A 252 4.22 13.77 24.61
N THR A 253 4.14 13.89 25.93
CA THR A 253 4.62 12.86 26.87
C THR A 253 3.81 11.57 26.78
N ILE A 254 2.48 11.65 26.70
CA ILE A 254 1.59 10.48 26.49
C ILE A 254 1.88 9.82 25.13
N MET A 255 1.94 10.64 24.06
CA MET A 255 2.23 10.18 22.70
C MET A 255 3.62 9.52 22.62
N TRP A 256 4.61 10.07 23.32
CA TRP A 256 5.97 9.51 23.39
C TRP A 256 6.01 8.20 24.16
N ALA A 257 5.35 8.11 25.32
CA ALA A 257 5.37 6.91 26.16
C ALA A 257 4.75 5.71 25.44
N LEU A 258 3.54 5.89 24.90
CA LEU A 258 2.83 4.84 24.16
C LEU A 258 3.54 4.51 22.84
N GLY A 259 4.12 5.53 22.19
CA GLY A 259 4.84 5.38 20.92
C GLY A 259 6.04 4.44 20.97
N GLN A 260 6.69 4.22 22.12
CA GLN A 260 7.86 3.35 22.20
C GLN A 260 7.58 1.91 21.75
N ALA A 261 6.34 1.42 21.93
CA ALA A 261 5.92 0.10 21.48
C ALA A 261 6.06 -0.08 19.96
N GLY A 262 5.87 0.99 19.18
CA GLY A 262 5.96 0.96 17.74
C GLY A 262 7.35 0.75 17.17
N PHE A 263 8.40 1.07 17.93
CA PHE A 263 9.78 0.88 17.44
C PHE A 263 10.20 -0.60 17.42
N TYR A 264 9.52 -1.46 18.17
CA TYR A 264 9.78 -2.89 18.24
C TYR A 264 8.68 -3.75 17.61
N ASP A 265 7.42 -3.27 17.58
CA ASP A 265 6.28 -3.98 17.00
C ASP A 265 5.42 -3.02 16.14
N LEU A 266 5.44 -3.20 14.81
CA LEU A 266 4.64 -2.42 13.86
C LEU A 266 3.14 -2.47 14.19
N SER A 267 2.62 -3.61 14.61
CA SER A 267 1.20 -3.80 14.91
C SER A 267 0.78 -2.93 16.09
N GLN A 268 1.59 -2.92 17.15
CA GLN A 268 1.37 -2.05 18.31
C GLN A 268 1.56 -0.58 17.94
N GLY A 269 2.60 -0.26 17.17
CA GLY A 269 2.87 1.11 16.72
C GLY A 269 1.73 1.72 15.90
N LEU A 270 1.11 0.94 15.02
CA LEU A 270 -0.07 1.36 14.26
C LEU A 270 -1.31 1.51 15.14
N ARG A 271 -1.53 0.63 16.12
CA ARG A 271 -2.63 0.77 17.10
C ARG A 271 -2.51 2.04 17.93
N VAL A 272 -1.31 2.34 18.44
CA VAL A 272 -1.03 3.59 19.15
C VAL A 272 -1.26 4.79 18.22
N TRP A 273 -0.76 4.73 16.98
CA TRP A 273 -0.92 5.86 16.06
C TRP A 273 -2.40 6.12 15.70
N LEU A 274 -3.15 5.08 15.36
CA LEU A 274 -4.58 5.17 15.04
C LEU A 274 -5.44 5.53 16.26
N GLY A 275 -5.15 4.97 17.43
CA GLY A 275 -5.93 5.19 18.65
C GLY A 275 -5.63 6.49 19.39
N ILE A 276 -4.39 7.01 19.31
CA ILE A 276 -3.93 8.14 20.11
C ILE A 276 -3.56 9.35 19.24
N MET A 277 -2.80 9.14 18.17
CA MET A 277 -2.20 10.26 17.40
C MET A 277 -3.10 10.79 16.28
N LEU A 278 -3.80 9.91 15.56
CA LEU A 278 -4.76 10.27 14.52
C LEU A 278 -5.93 11.13 15.06
N PRO A 279 -6.56 10.83 16.22
CA PRO A 279 -7.63 11.67 16.77
C PRO A 279 -7.21 13.11 17.10
N VAL A 280 -5.91 13.37 17.27
CA VAL A 280 -5.36 14.72 17.52
C VAL A 280 -4.47 15.24 16.39
N LEU A 281 -4.49 14.61 15.21
CA LEU A 281 -3.71 15.03 14.03
C LEU A 281 -4.07 16.45 13.57
N GLY A 282 -5.30 16.91 13.85
CA GLY A 282 -5.73 18.29 13.61
C GLY A 282 -5.29 19.32 14.66
N VAL A 283 -4.64 18.91 15.76
CA VAL A 283 -4.18 19.82 16.81
C VAL A 283 -2.79 20.34 16.43
N LYS A 284 -2.68 21.63 16.09
CA LYS A 284 -1.46 22.24 15.53
C LYS A 284 -0.19 22.04 16.38
N SER A 285 -0.31 21.95 17.69
CA SER A 285 0.81 21.71 18.62
C SER A 285 1.26 20.24 18.69
N LEU A 286 0.47 19.29 18.17
CA LEU A 286 0.72 17.84 18.26
C LEU A 286 0.93 17.19 16.88
N SER A 287 0.39 17.81 15.82
CA SER A 287 0.38 17.26 14.45
C SER A 287 1.78 16.97 13.89
N SER A 288 2.77 17.83 14.19
CA SER A 288 4.17 17.62 13.81
C SER A 288 4.73 16.33 14.40
N TYR A 289 4.49 16.10 15.69
CA TYR A 289 4.91 14.86 16.37
C TYR A 289 4.21 13.63 15.80
N ALA A 290 2.89 13.71 15.58
CA ALA A 290 2.10 12.61 15.04
C ALA A 290 2.58 12.14 13.65
N ILE A 291 3.01 13.08 12.79
CA ILE A 291 3.52 12.77 11.44
C ILE A 291 4.97 12.28 11.50
N ALA A 292 5.84 12.93 12.30
CA ALA A 292 7.22 12.48 12.49
C ALA A 292 7.30 11.06 13.11
N TYR A 293 6.37 10.72 14.00
CA TYR A 293 6.24 9.37 14.54
C TYR A 293 5.86 8.36 13.46
N LEU A 294 4.87 8.67 12.63
CA LEU A 294 4.45 7.79 11.54
C LEU A 294 5.58 7.57 10.53
N GLU A 295 6.28 8.64 10.14
CA GLU A 295 7.44 8.58 9.25
C GLU A 295 8.51 7.63 9.81
N ARG A 296 8.85 7.79 11.11
CA ARG A 296 9.82 6.93 11.79
C ARG A 296 9.36 5.47 11.93
N LEU A 297 8.09 5.25 12.27
CA LEU A 297 7.47 3.93 12.41
C LEU A 297 7.55 3.17 11.08
N LEU A 298 7.15 3.82 9.98
CA LEU A 298 7.19 3.22 8.65
C LEU A 298 8.64 3.03 8.18
N LEU A 299 9.56 3.96 8.47
CA LEU A 299 10.98 3.83 8.10
C LEU A 299 11.65 2.63 8.77
N LEU A 300 11.40 2.41 10.07
CA LEU A 300 11.95 1.26 10.82
C LEU A 300 11.36 -0.07 10.34
N HIS A 301 10.06 -0.11 10.07
CA HIS A 301 9.38 -1.33 9.60
C HIS A 301 9.23 -1.34 8.08
N ALA A 302 10.29 -1.71 7.37
CA ALA A 302 10.26 -1.90 5.92
C ALA A 302 9.21 -2.95 5.48
N ASN A 303 9.10 -4.06 6.21
CA ASN A 303 8.10 -5.09 5.97
C ASN A 303 6.77 -4.75 6.68
N LEU A 304 5.77 -4.33 5.88
CA LEU A 304 4.47 -3.88 6.36
C LEU A 304 3.49 -5.00 6.73
N THR A 305 3.81 -6.28 6.45
CA THR A 305 2.86 -7.41 6.62
C THR A 305 2.29 -7.55 8.03
N LYS A 306 3.09 -7.26 9.07
CA LYS A 306 2.63 -7.27 10.47
C LYS A 306 1.56 -6.21 10.77
N GLY A 307 1.45 -5.17 9.95
CA GLY A 307 0.44 -4.11 10.09
C GLY A 307 -0.88 -4.38 9.36
N PHE A 308 -0.96 -5.45 8.56
CA PHE A 308 -2.14 -5.75 7.74
C PHE A 308 -3.36 -6.10 8.59
N GLY A 309 -4.53 -5.58 8.19
CA GLY A 309 -5.80 -5.77 8.89
C GLY A 309 -6.00 -4.89 10.13
N ILE A 310 -5.04 -4.03 10.48
CA ILE A 310 -5.15 -3.09 11.62
C ILE A 310 -5.81 -1.78 11.19
N MET A 311 -5.55 -1.31 9.97
CA MET A 311 -6.11 -0.07 9.43
C MET A 311 -7.33 -0.38 8.55
N GLY A 312 -8.54 -0.12 9.06
CA GLY A 312 -9.77 -0.30 8.29
C GLY A 312 -10.13 0.92 7.43
N PRO A 313 -11.24 0.87 6.67
CA PRO A 313 -11.75 2.03 5.94
C PRO A 313 -12.00 3.23 6.86
N LYS A 314 -12.55 3.00 8.06
CA LYS A 314 -12.84 4.04 9.06
C LYS A 314 -11.62 4.87 9.43
N ASP A 315 -10.45 4.23 9.47
CA ASP A 315 -9.18 4.82 9.86
C ASP A 315 -8.45 5.43 8.66
N PHE A 316 -8.51 4.76 7.50
CA PHE A 316 -7.82 5.15 6.28
C PHE A 316 -8.38 6.42 5.63
N PHE A 317 -9.71 6.57 5.57
CA PHE A 317 -10.32 7.70 4.86
C PHE A 317 -10.07 9.08 5.48
N PRO A 318 -10.04 9.25 6.82
CA PRO A 318 -9.52 10.47 7.45
C PRO A 318 -8.10 10.84 7.00
N LEU A 319 -7.22 9.87 6.71
CA LEU A 319 -5.86 10.12 6.26
C LEU A 319 -5.83 10.63 4.82
N LEU A 320 -6.68 10.08 3.96
CA LEU A 320 -6.91 10.59 2.61
C LEU A 320 -7.39 12.05 2.66
N ASP A 321 -8.38 12.34 3.51
CA ASP A 321 -8.92 13.68 3.69
C ASP A 321 -7.83 14.66 4.20
N PHE A 322 -7.01 14.27 5.19
CA PHE A 322 -5.87 15.08 5.65
C PHE A 322 -4.75 15.24 4.60
N ALA A 323 -4.45 14.22 3.80
CA ALA A 323 -3.38 14.25 2.79
C ALA A 323 -3.75 15.08 1.54
N PHE A 324 -5.04 15.13 1.17
CA PHE A 324 -5.46 15.70 -0.12
C PHE A 324 -6.46 16.86 -0.06
N MET A 325 -7.26 17.03 1.01
CA MET A 325 -8.17 18.19 1.10
C MET A 325 -7.41 19.47 1.47
N PRO A 326 -7.57 20.58 0.71
CA PRO A 326 -6.96 21.86 1.04
C PRO A 326 -7.64 22.50 2.26
N LYS A 327 -6.92 23.40 2.95
CA LYS A 327 -7.43 24.17 4.10
C LYS A 327 -7.93 23.30 5.27
N ASN A 328 -7.40 22.09 5.42
CA ASN A 328 -7.56 21.31 6.64
C ASN A 328 -6.64 21.85 7.76
N ALA A 329 -6.61 21.19 8.92
CA ALA A 329 -5.90 21.69 10.10
C ALA A 329 -4.36 21.51 10.08
N LEU A 330 -3.81 20.79 9.10
CA LEU A 330 -2.36 20.65 8.90
C LEU A 330 -1.77 21.87 8.17
N SER A 331 -0.51 22.18 8.44
CA SER A 331 0.25 23.08 7.57
C SER A 331 0.57 22.41 6.24
N SER A 332 0.81 23.19 5.19
CA SER A 332 1.14 22.67 3.86
C SER A 332 2.38 21.73 3.87
N SER A 333 3.36 22.01 4.74
CA SER A 333 4.54 21.15 4.94
C SER A 333 4.18 19.78 5.51
N LEU A 334 3.36 19.74 6.56
CA LEU A 334 2.91 18.51 7.21
C LEU A 334 1.96 17.70 6.30
N GLN A 335 1.09 18.39 5.57
CA GLN A 335 0.24 17.75 4.56
C GLN A 335 1.06 17.07 3.45
N GLU A 336 2.12 17.73 2.98
CA GLU A 336 3.03 17.17 1.97
C GLU A 336 3.86 15.99 2.52
N GLN A 337 4.31 16.03 3.78
CA GLN A 337 4.91 14.87 4.43
C GLN A 337 3.92 13.69 4.53
N LEU A 338 2.69 13.93 4.98
CA LEU A 338 1.66 12.88 5.04
C LEU A 338 1.35 12.29 3.65
N ARG A 339 1.33 13.13 2.60
CA ARG A 339 1.14 12.68 1.21
C ARG A 339 2.26 11.76 0.72
N ARG A 340 3.50 11.96 1.17
CA ARG A 340 4.63 11.05 0.87
C ARG A 340 4.52 9.70 1.61
N LEU A 341 3.93 9.69 2.80
CA LEU A 341 3.69 8.47 3.57
C LEU A 341 2.45 7.69 3.07
N TYR A 342 1.49 8.39 2.47
CA TYR A 342 0.19 7.85 2.04
C TYR A 342 0.25 6.57 1.19
N PRO A 343 1.16 6.39 0.21
CA PRO A 343 1.26 5.11 -0.53
C PRO A 343 1.52 3.90 0.38
N ARG A 344 2.31 4.05 1.45
CA ARG A 344 2.57 2.99 2.43
C ARG A 344 1.39 2.76 3.37
N LEU A 345 0.66 3.83 3.72
CA LEU A 345 -0.61 3.74 4.46
C LEU A 345 -1.68 2.99 3.65
N LYS A 346 -1.76 3.22 2.35
CA LYS A 346 -2.68 2.53 1.43
C LYS A 346 -2.38 1.03 1.36
N VAL A 347 -1.10 0.64 1.27
CA VAL A 347 -0.69 -0.78 1.36
C VAL A 347 -1.10 -1.41 2.70
N LEU A 348 -0.92 -0.71 3.83
CA LEU A 348 -1.35 -1.18 5.14
C LEU A 348 -2.88 -1.37 5.25
N ALA A 349 -3.65 -0.43 4.70
CA ALA A 349 -5.10 -0.49 4.69
C ALA A 349 -5.63 -1.62 3.80
N PHE A 350 -5.05 -1.81 2.60
CA PHE A 350 -5.47 -2.85 1.67
C PHE A 350 -5.12 -4.26 2.19
N GLY A 351 -4.02 -4.37 2.93
CA GLY A 351 -3.68 -5.55 3.72
C GLY A 351 -3.25 -6.76 2.88
N ALA A 352 -3.43 -7.96 3.46
CA ALA A 352 -2.90 -9.21 2.92
C ALA A 352 -3.69 -9.80 1.73
N LYS A 353 -4.96 -9.41 1.57
CA LYS A 353 -5.92 -10.05 0.64
C LYS A 353 -6.80 -9.02 -0.10
N PRO A 354 -6.21 -8.02 -0.78
CA PRO A 354 -6.95 -6.94 -1.45
C PRO A 354 -8.03 -7.47 -2.41
N GLU A 355 -7.82 -8.62 -3.03
CA GLU A 355 -8.75 -9.31 -3.93
C GLU A 355 -10.07 -9.76 -3.28
N THR A 356 -10.19 -9.68 -1.95
CA THR A 356 -11.42 -9.98 -1.17
C THR A 356 -11.86 -8.86 -0.24
N THR A 357 -11.18 -7.71 -0.22
CA THR A 357 -11.45 -6.61 0.74
C THR A 357 -11.71 -5.26 0.10
N LEU A 358 -11.21 -5.00 -1.12
CA LEU A 358 -11.27 -3.66 -1.73
C LEU A 358 -12.68 -3.19 -2.07
N HIS A 359 -13.62 -4.11 -2.30
CA HIS A 359 -15.03 -3.76 -2.45
C HIS A 359 -15.61 -3.02 -1.22
N THR A 360 -15.02 -3.17 -0.03
CA THR A 360 -15.43 -2.45 1.19
C THR A 360 -14.92 -1.00 1.23
N TYR A 361 -13.85 -0.68 0.50
CA TYR A 361 -13.29 0.69 0.40
C TYR A 361 -13.97 1.49 -0.71
N LEU A 362 -14.39 0.84 -1.80
CA LEU A 362 -15.03 1.47 -2.96
C LEU A 362 -16.16 2.47 -2.61
N PRO A 363 -17.12 2.18 -1.71
CA PRO A 363 -18.20 3.12 -1.38
C PRO A 363 -17.69 4.46 -0.83
N SER A 364 -16.60 4.42 -0.05
CA SER A 364 -16.02 5.60 0.59
C SER A 364 -15.05 6.37 -0.30
N PHE A 365 -14.46 5.72 -1.30
CA PHE A 365 -13.78 6.40 -2.41
C PHE A 365 -14.81 7.08 -3.33
N LEU A 366 -15.86 6.36 -3.72
CA LEU A 366 -16.90 6.85 -4.65
C LEU A 366 -17.65 8.05 -4.06
N SER A 367 -18.05 8.01 -2.78
CA SER A 367 -18.73 9.14 -2.13
C SER A 367 -17.89 10.42 -2.05
N ARG A 368 -16.56 10.29 -1.99
CA ARG A 368 -15.59 11.40 -1.95
C ARG A 368 -15.27 12.02 -3.31
N ALA A 369 -15.51 11.29 -4.41
CA ALA A 369 -15.17 11.71 -5.77
C ALA A 369 -16.15 12.77 -6.32
N THR A 370 -16.34 13.87 -5.61
CA THR A 370 -17.25 14.96 -6.00
C THR A 370 -16.69 15.78 -7.17
N PRO A 371 -17.53 16.45 -7.98
CA PRO A 371 -17.05 17.31 -9.08
C PRO A 371 -16.09 18.43 -8.64
N HIS A 372 -16.20 18.87 -7.38
CA HIS A 372 -15.42 19.96 -6.77
C HIS A 372 -14.18 19.48 -6.00
N CYS A 373 -13.84 18.19 -6.04
CA CYS A 373 -12.64 17.71 -5.37
C CYS A 373 -11.36 18.26 -6.04
N PRO A 374 -10.28 18.54 -5.26
CA PRO A 374 -9.00 18.99 -5.80
C PRO A 374 -8.42 18.00 -6.81
N ASP A 375 -7.73 18.47 -7.85
CA ASP A 375 -7.25 17.59 -8.93
C ASP A 375 -6.36 16.43 -8.45
N ASP A 376 -5.51 16.64 -7.45
CA ASP A 376 -4.66 15.57 -6.91
C ASP A 376 -5.47 14.54 -6.10
N MET A 377 -6.47 15.00 -5.35
CA MET A 377 -7.45 14.11 -4.70
C MET A 377 -8.24 13.33 -5.76
N LYS A 378 -8.69 14.00 -6.82
CA LYS A 378 -9.45 13.41 -7.93
C LYS A 378 -8.66 12.30 -8.62
N LYS A 379 -7.37 12.54 -8.92
CA LYS A 379 -6.45 11.53 -9.47
C LYS A 379 -6.32 10.33 -8.54
N GLU A 380 -6.07 10.56 -7.24
CA GLU A 380 -5.90 9.49 -6.26
C GLU A 380 -7.18 8.67 -6.05
N LEU A 381 -8.35 9.32 -5.94
CA LEU A 381 -9.65 8.65 -5.82
C LEU A 381 -9.95 7.80 -7.06
N LEU A 382 -9.77 8.34 -8.27
CA LEU A 382 -10.02 7.61 -9.53
C LEU A 382 -9.05 6.44 -9.73
N SER A 383 -7.78 6.63 -9.37
CA SER A 383 -6.76 5.58 -9.37
C SER A 383 -7.13 4.46 -8.40
N SER A 384 -7.45 4.80 -7.14
CA SER A 384 -7.85 3.85 -6.11
C SER A 384 -9.15 3.11 -6.43
N MET A 385 -10.16 3.78 -6.99
CA MET A 385 -11.38 3.10 -7.46
C MET A 385 -11.08 2.14 -8.62
N THR A 386 -10.23 2.55 -9.57
CA THR A 386 -9.82 1.68 -10.68
C THR A 386 -9.06 0.45 -10.17
N GLU A 387 -8.20 0.62 -9.16
CA GLU A 387 -7.50 -0.49 -8.49
C GLU A 387 -8.48 -1.45 -7.78
N CYS A 388 -9.49 -0.93 -7.07
CA CYS A 388 -10.56 -1.74 -6.50
C CYS A 388 -11.27 -2.59 -7.56
N LEU A 389 -11.59 -2.02 -8.73
CA LEU A 389 -12.22 -2.74 -9.85
C LEU A 389 -11.28 -3.75 -10.53
N CYS A 390 -9.97 -3.46 -10.60
CA CYS A 390 -8.97 -4.34 -11.19
C CYS A 390 -8.70 -5.59 -10.34
N VAL A 391 -8.63 -5.43 -9.02
CA VAL A 391 -8.12 -6.44 -8.09
C VAL A 391 -9.26 -7.25 -7.46
N ASP A 392 -10.34 -6.61 -7.02
CA ASP A 392 -11.49 -7.25 -6.38
C ASP A 392 -12.71 -7.22 -7.32
N VAL A 393 -13.14 -8.41 -7.76
CA VAL A 393 -14.27 -8.57 -8.70
C VAL A 393 -15.60 -8.16 -8.06
N GLN A 394 -15.73 -8.25 -6.74
CA GLN A 394 -16.95 -7.84 -6.02
C GLN A 394 -17.15 -6.32 -6.06
N SER A 395 -16.08 -5.54 -6.25
CA SER A 395 -16.15 -4.08 -6.44
C SER A 395 -17.09 -3.67 -7.58
N LEU A 396 -17.14 -4.44 -8.67
CA LEU A 396 -18.09 -4.20 -9.77
C LEU A 396 -19.55 -4.41 -9.33
N GLY A 397 -19.80 -5.39 -8.46
CA GLY A 397 -21.12 -5.64 -7.86
C GLY A 397 -21.56 -4.52 -6.92
N VAL A 398 -20.66 -4.08 -6.04
CA VAL A 398 -20.89 -2.93 -5.14
C VAL A 398 -21.12 -1.65 -5.93
N TRP A 399 -20.37 -1.40 -7.00
CA TRP A 399 -20.60 -0.24 -7.86
C TRP A 399 -22.00 -0.26 -8.50
N ARG A 400 -22.46 -1.43 -8.98
CA ARG A 400 -23.84 -1.60 -9.50
C ARG A 400 -24.92 -1.22 -8.50
N GLN A 401 -24.76 -1.60 -7.24
CA GLN A 401 -25.71 -1.26 -6.17
C GLN A 401 -25.70 0.24 -5.78
N LEU A 402 -24.56 0.92 -5.96
CA LEU A 402 -24.37 2.32 -5.58
C LEU A 402 -24.64 3.32 -6.72
N TYR A 403 -24.64 2.86 -7.97
CA TYR A 403 -24.69 3.69 -9.17
C TYR A 403 -25.80 4.75 -9.17
N THR A 404 -27.04 4.36 -8.88
CA THR A 404 -28.22 5.26 -8.88
C THR A 404 -28.15 6.35 -7.81
N LYS A 405 -27.42 6.11 -6.71
CA LYS A 405 -27.19 7.06 -5.61
C LYS A 405 -25.98 7.96 -5.84
N HIS A 406 -25.12 7.60 -6.81
CA HIS A 406 -23.82 8.23 -7.05
C HIS A 406 -23.58 8.46 -8.54
N LEU A 407 -24.58 8.96 -9.27
CA LEU A 407 -24.45 9.28 -10.70
C LEU A 407 -23.31 10.28 -11.00
N PRO A 408 -23.19 11.44 -10.29
CA PRO A 408 -22.12 12.41 -10.58
C PRO A 408 -20.71 11.84 -10.36
N GLN A 409 -20.53 10.96 -9.38
CA GLN A 409 -19.25 10.32 -9.09
C GLN A 409 -18.97 9.15 -10.02
N SER A 410 -20.02 8.44 -10.45
CA SER A 410 -19.94 7.38 -11.46
C SER A 410 -19.61 7.93 -12.85
N SER A 411 -20.10 9.12 -13.23
CA SER A 411 -19.71 9.74 -14.50
C SER A 411 -18.21 10.04 -14.56
N LEU A 412 -17.63 10.56 -13.46
CA LEU A 412 -16.19 10.78 -13.34
C LEU A 412 -15.38 9.48 -13.46
N LEU A 413 -15.83 8.39 -12.83
CA LEU A 413 -15.18 7.08 -12.92
C LEU A 413 -15.31 6.47 -14.32
N LEU A 414 -16.49 6.52 -14.94
CA LEU A 414 -16.73 6.05 -16.30
C LEU A 414 -15.85 6.81 -17.33
N ASN A 415 -15.74 8.13 -17.19
CA ASN A 415 -14.89 8.99 -18.02
C ASN A 415 -13.40 8.65 -17.83
N HIS A 416 -12.97 8.39 -16.58
CA HIS A 416 -11.62 7.93 -16.30
C HIS A 416 -11.32 6.58 -16.97
N LEU A 417 -12.20 5.59 -16.84
CA LEU A 417 -12.07 4.26 -17.45
C LEU A 417 -12.10 4.31 -18.99
N LEU A 418 -12.86 5.24 -19.59
CA LEU A 418 -12.89 5.47 -21.04
C LEU A 418 -11.56 6.02 -21.56
N LYS A 419 -10.96 6.97 -20.81
CA LYS A 419 -9.65 7.56 -21.12
C LYS A 419 -8.52 6.54 -20.91
N SER A 420 -8.55 5.78 -19.83
CA SER A 420 -7.54 4.75 -19.51
C SER A 420 -7.78 3.40 -20.17
N TRP A 421 -8.82 3.24 -21.02
CA TRP A 421 -9.25 1.97 -21.61
C TRP A 421 -8.11 1.06 -22.10
N ASN A 422 -7.12 1.63 -22.79
CA ASN A 422 -6.01 0.89 -23.39
C ASN A 422 -4.99 0.38 -22.36
N THR A 423 -4.96 0.92 -21.14
CA THR A 423 -4.08 0.48 -20.03
C THR A 423 -4.77 -0.47 -19.05
N LEU A 424 -6.12 -0.53 -19.02
CA LEU A 424 -6.87 -1.41 -18.12
C LEU A 424 -6.57 -2.92 -18.37
N PRO A 425 -6.51 -3.78 -17.34
CA PRO A 425 -6.31 -5.22 -17.53
C PRO A 425 -7.39 -5.87 -18.40
N PRO A 426 -7.07 -6.85 -19.27
CA PRO A 426 -8.06 -7.53 -20.12
C PRO A 426 -9.22 -8.18 -19.34
N LYS A 427 -8.92 -8.74 -18.15
CA LYS A 427 -9.92 -9.31 -17.23
C LYS A 427 -10.94 -8.26 -16.79
N LEU A 428 -10.51 -7.06 -16.42
CA LEU A 428 -11.41 -5.95 -16.09
C LEU A 428 -12.20 -5.50 -17.32
N ARG A 429 -11.58 -5.36 -18.50
CA ARG A 429 -12.30 -4.96 -19.73
C ARG A 429 -13.46 -5.91 -20.06
N LYS A 430 -13.27 -7.22 -19.85
CA LYS A 430 -14.34 -8.23 -20.00
C LYS A 430 -15.44 -8.03 -18.95
N ASN A 431 -15.08 -8.03 -17.67
CA ASN A 431 -16.05 -7.96 -16.56
C ASN A 431 -16.82 -6.63 -16.52
N LEU A 432 -16.20 -5.53 -16.96
CA LEU A 432 -16.84 -4.23 -17.06
C LEU A 432 -17.97 -4.22 -18.12
N GLY A 433 -17.93 -5.10 -19.14
CA GLY A 433 -18.97 -5.17 -20.17
C GLY A 433 -20.37 -5.46 -19.61
N GLU A 434 -20.46 -6.38 -18.66
CA GLU A 434 -21.71 -6.69 -17.94
C GLU A 434 -22.19 -5.50 -17.11
N THR A 435 -21.28 -4.83 -16.41
CA THR A 435 -21.58 -3.65 -15.59
C THR A 435 -22.05 -2.46 -16.43
N ILE A 436 -21.42 -2.19 -17.57
CA ILE A 436 -21.87 -1.14 -18.50
C ILE A 436 -23.23 -1.48 -19.10
N GLN A 437 -23.49 -2.74 -19.43
CA GLN A 437 -24.81 -3.15 -19.92
C GLN A 437 -25.89 -2.99 -18.83
N SER A 438 -25.58 -3.33 -17.57
CA SER A 438 -26.44 -3.07 -16.42
C SER A 438 -26.74 -1.58 -16.23
N PHE A 439 -25.71 -0.72 -16.25
CA PHE A 439 -25.90 0.75 -16.17
C PHE A 439 -26.77 1.29 -17.30
N ARG A 440 -26.63 0.77 -18.52
CA ARG A 440 -27.47 1.17 -19.65
C ARG A 440 -28.95 0.83 -19.43
N VAL A 441 -29.27 -0.38 -18.97
CA VAL A 441 -30.66 -0.76 -18.65
C VAL A 441 -31.24 0.17 -17.59
N THR A 442 -30.51 0.34 -16.48
CA THR A 442 -30.89 1.25 -15.38
C THR A 442 -31.02 2.72 -15.82
N ASN A 443 -30.24 3.18 -16.80
CA ASN A 443 -30.37 4.52 -17.37
C ASN A 443 -31.63 4.68 -18.23
N GLU A 444 -31.94 3.70 -19.08
CA GLU A 444 -33.15 3.73 -19.90
C GLU A 444 -34.42 3.64 -19.03
N GLU A 445 -34.40 2.85 -17.95
CA GLU A 445 -35.47 2.81 -16.93
C GLU A 445 -35.66 4.18 -16.26
N MET A 446 -34.58 4.83 -15.81
CA MET A 446 -34.67 6.13 -15.11
C MET A 446 -35.07 7.31 -16.00
N LYS A 447 -34.86 7.26 -17.33
CA LYS A 447 -35.35 8.30 -18.26
C LYS A 447 -36.86 8.54 -18.12
N GLY A 448 -37.64 7.47 -17.89
CA GLY A 448 -39.08 7.56 -17.73
C GLY A 448 -39.55 8.18 -16.41
N SER A 449 -38.63 8.50 -15.48
CA SER A 449 -38.99 8.96 -14.12
C SER A 449 -38.28 10.24 -13.69
N ASN A 450 -37.04 10.50 -14.12
CA ASN A 450 -36.29 11.68 -13.69
C ASN A 450 -35.14 12.01 -14.67
N GLU A 451 -35.37 12.87 -15.66
CA GLU A 451 -34.31 13.33 -16.57
C GLU A 451 -33.36 14.29 -15.87
N CYS A 452 -32.16 13.80 -15.57
CA CYS A 452 -31.09 14.54 -14.88
C CYS A 452 -29.84 14.65 -15.77
N VAL A 453 -29.11 15.75 -15.70
CA VAL A 453 -27.93 16.01 -16.58
C VAL A 453 -26.86 14.94 -16.38
N GLU A 454 -26.63 14.53 -15.14
CA GLU A 454 -25.66 13.50 -14.78
C GLU A 454 -26.08 12.09 -15.25
N LEU A 455 -27.38 11.83 -15.39
CA LEU A 455 -27.91 10.60 -16.00
C LEU A 455 -27.60 10.56 -17.50
N GLN A 456 -27.77 11.69 -18.20
CA GLN A 456 -27.44 11.83 -19.61
C GLN A 456 -25.91 11.67 -19.84
N GLU A 457 -25.07 12.29 -19.00
CA GLU A 457 -23.62 12.13 -19.06
C GLU A 457 -23.21 10.66 -18.87
N CYS A 458 -23.74 9.98 -17.85
CA CYS A 458 -23.46 8.57 -17.62
C CYS A 458 -23.90 7.68 -18.79
N ASN A 459 -25.07 7.94 -19.40
CA ASN A 459 -25.55 7.16 -20.55
C ASN A 459 -24.62 7.33 -21.77
N HIS A 460 -24.24 8.57 -22.09
CA HIS A 460 -23.28 8.86 -23.17
C HIS A 460 -21.91 8.18 -22.93
N LEU A 461 -21.39 8.22 -21.70
CA LEU A 461 -20.15 7.53 -21.33
C LEU A 461 -20.26 6.00 -21.47
N CYS A 462 -21.40 5.42 -21.07
CA CYS A 462 -21.66 3.99 -21.23
C CYS A 462 -21.73 3.56 -22.70
N GLN A 463 -22.33 4.37 -23.57
CA GLN A 463 -22.35 4.13 -25.02
C GLN A 463 -20.94 4.14 -25.61
N ASN A 464 -20.13 5.16 -25.28
CA ASN A 464 -18.75 5.28 -25.75
C ASN A 464 -17.86 4.12 -25.28
N LEU A 465 -18.02 3.69 -24.02
CA LEU A 465 -17.35 2.49 -23.50
C LEU A 465 -17.78 1.22 -24.25
N GLN A 466 -19.06 1.06 -24.57
CA GLN A 466 -19.54 -0.09 -25.32
C GLN A 466 -19.00 -0.11 -26.77
N VAL A 467 -18.86 1.06 -27.42
CA VAL A 467 -18.18 1.17 -28.72
C VAL A 467 -16.71 0.75 -28.60
N LYS A 468 -16.00 1.22 -27.57
CA LYS A 468 -14.61 0.80 -27.28
C LYS A 468 -14.45 -0.69 -26.92
N MET A 469 -15.48 -1.33 -26.36
CA MET A 469 -15.51 -2.78 -26.11
C MET A 469 -15.75 -3.60 -27.37
N LYS A 470 -16.68 -3.16 -28.23
CA LYS A 470 -17.00 -3.84 -29.50
C LYS A 470 -15.95 -3.59 -30.59
N GLY A 471 -15.26 -2.46 -30.51
CA GLY A 471 -14.19 -2.07 -31.41
C GLY A 471 -12.94 -2.95 -31.28
N ARG A 472 -12.94 -4.09 -31.97
CA ARG A 472 -11.71 -4.51 -32.65
C ARG A 472 -11.32 -3.33 -33.55
N GLY A 473 -10.14 -2.74 -33.31
CA GLY A 473 -9.71 -1.54 -34.04
C GLY A 473 -9.84 -1.73 -35.55
N PHE A 474 -10.22 -0.67 -36.27
CA PHE A 474 -10.43 -0.74 -37.72
C PHE A 474 -9.24 -1.44 -38.38
N PRO A 475 -9.46 -2.50 -39.19
CA PRO A 475 -8.40 -3.44 -39.54
C PRO A 475 -7.55 -2.89 -40.69
N TRP A 476 -6.81 -1.80 -40.42
CA TRP A 476 -5.95 -1.11 -41.37
C TRP A 476 -5.01 -2.06 -42.11
N SER A 477 -4.43 -3.05 -41.44
CA SER A 477 -3.59 -4.08 -42.08
C SER A 477 -4.35 -4.91 -43.13
N ARG A 478 -5.62 -5.22 -42.91
CA ARG A 478 -6.46 -5.91 -43.91
C ARG A 478 -6.84 -4.98 -45.06
N LEU A 479 -7.12 -3.70 -44.78
CA LEU A 479 -7.38 -2.70 -45.81
C LEU A 479 -6.14 -2.53 -46.72
N TYR A 480 -4.96 -2.33 -46.14
CA TYR A 480 -3.69 -2.23 -46.88
C TYR A 480 -3.39 -3.49 -47.69
N LEU A 481 -3.64 -4.69 -47.13
CA LEU A 481 -3.45 -5.95 -47.85
C LEU A 481 -4.42 -6.09 -49.03
N VAL A 482 -5.70 -5.75 -48.85
CA VAL A 482 -6.69 -5.74 -49.95
C VAL A 482 -6.28 -4.74 -51.04
N VAL A 483 -5.87 -3.53 -50.68
CA VAL A 483 -5.38 -2.53 -51.65
C VAL A 483 -4.14 -3.04 -52.41
N LEU A 484 -3.18 -3.65 -51.72
CA LEU A 484 -2.01 -4.27 -52.35
C LEU A 484 -2.38 -5.40 -53.31
N VAL A 485 -3.33 -6.27 -52.94
CA VAL A 485 -3.85 -7.34 -53.82
C VAL A 485 -4.56 -6.76 -55.04
N PHE A 486 -5.35 -5.69 -54.89
CA PHE A 486 -5.98 -5.01 -56.03
C PHE A 486 -4.95 -4.37 -56.97
N VAL A 487 -3.92 -3.69 -56.44
CA VAL A 487 -2.85 -3.09 -57.25
C VAL A 487 -2.04 -4.19 -57.97
N ALA A 488 -1.63 -5.24 -57.27
CA ALA A 488 -0.90 -6.36 -57.87
C ALA A 488 -1.74 -7.10 -58.92
N GLY A 489 -3.05 -7.27 -58.67
CA GLY A 489 -4.01 -7.86 -59.60
C GLY A 489 -4.21 -7.01 -60.85
N PHE A 490 -4.33 -5.68 -60.70
CA PHE A 490 -4.44 -4.75 -61.83
C PHE A 490 -3.19 -4.77 -62.71
N ILE A 491 -2.00 -4.69 -62.11
CA ILE A 491 -0.71 -4.80 -62.81
C ILE A 491 -0.61 -6.16 -63.52
N SER A 492 -0.96 -7.25 -62.86
CA SER A 492 -0.91 -8.60 -63.44
C SER A 492 -1.88 -8.78 -64.60
N HIS A 493 -3.06 -8.15 -64.53
CA HIS A 493 -4.05 -8.16 -65.61
C HIS A 493 -3.57 -7.33 -66.81
N ASP A 494 -3.09 -6.11 -66.58
CA ASP A 494 -2.58 -5.19 -67.61
C ASP A 494 -1.36 -5.74 -68.36
N VAL A 495 -0.43 -6.38 -67.64
CA VAL A 495 0.71 -7.09 -68.26
C VAL A 495 0.24 -8.31 -69.08
N ARG A 496 -0.80 -9.01 -68.61
CA ARG A 496 -1.35 -10.19 -69.32
C ARG A 496 -2.15 -9.80 -70.56
N SER A 497 -2.85 -8.67 -70.55
CA SER A 497 -3.61 -8.17 -71.71
C SER A 497 -2.71 -7.59 -72.81
N HIS A 498 -1.56 -7.02 -72.44
CA HIS A 498 -0.58 -6.46 -73.39
C HIS A 498 0.56 -7.43 -73.76
N GLY A 499 0.59 -8.63 -73.18
CA GLY A 499 1.53 -9.71 -73.52
C GLY A 499 2.97 -9.52 -73.02
N SER A 500 3.39 -8.29 -72.75
CA SER A 500 4.72 -7.94 -72.23
C SER A 500 4.61 -6.83 -71.18
N PHE A 501 5.56 -6.79 -70.23
CA PHE A 501 5.63 -5.68 -69.27
C PHE A 501 5.97 -4.36 -69.97
N ALA A 502 6.84 -4.37 -70.99
CA ALA A 502 7.30 -3.17 -71.67
C ALA A 502 6.18 -2.42 -72.42
N ASP A 503 5.18 -3.18 -72.88
CA ASP A 503 4.05 -2.67 -73.68
C ASP A 503 2.78 -2.42 -72.83
N SER A 504 2.86 -2.66 -71.52
CA SER A 504 1.76 -2.46 -70.57
C SER A 504 1.52 -0.98 -70.25
N THR A 505 0.26 -0.61 -69.99
CA THR A 505 -0.07 0.77 -69.60
C THR A 505 0.58 1.15 -68.26
N THR A 506 0.72 0.17 -67.36
CA THR A 506 1.46 0.28 -66.11
C THR A 506 2.91 0.71 -66.34
N ALA A 507 3.63 0.09 -67.28
CA ALA A 507 5.02 0.46 -67.56
C ALA A 507 5.12 1.86 -68.19
N LEU A 508 4.19 2.25 -69.05
CA LEU A 508 4.12 3.60 -69.60
C LEU A 508 3.96 4.65 -68.48
N TYR A 509 3.04 4.44 -67.53
CA TYR A 509 2.86 5.31 -66.37
C TYR A 509 4.07 5.30 -65.41
N LEU A 510 4.69 4.14 -65.16
CA LEU A 510 5.91 4.03 -64.34
C LEU A 510 7.15 4.69 -64.99
N ARG A 511 7.16 4.81 -66.32
CA ARG A 511 8.19 5.54 -67.09
C ARG A 511 7.94 7.05 -67.06
N ASN A 512 6.70 7.48 -67.31
CA ASN A 512 6.31 8.88 -67.31
C ASN A 512 6.37 9.54 -65.91
N SER A 513 6.18 8.76 -64.84
CA SER A 513 6.30 9.23 -63.45
C SER A 513 7.73 9.23 -62.89
N GLY A 514 8.74 8.80 -63.67
CA GLY A 514 10.13 8.70 -63.22
C GLY A 514 10.41 7.59 -62.20
N VAL A 515 9.38 6.85 -61.74
CA VAL A 515 9.48 5.78 -60.74
C VAL A 515 10.40 4.65 -61.21
N THR A 516 10.48 4.38 -62.51
CA THR A 516 11.45 3.42 -63.10
C THR A 516 12.91 3.81 -62.86
N ALA A 517 13.27 5.08 -63.01
CA ALA A 517 14.65 5.54 -62.75
C ALA A 517 14.98 5.48 -61.25
N VAL A 518 14.02 5.86 -60.40
CA VAL A 518 14.15 5.75 -58.94
C VAL A 518 14.22 4.28 -58.49
N SER A 519 13.45 3.37 -59.09
CA SER A 519 13.48 1.95 -58.75
C SER A 519 14.76 1.28 -59.22
N GLN A 520 15.31 1.64 -60.40
CA GLN A 520 16.63 1.18 -60.83
C GLN A 520 17.75 1.71 -59.93
N GLN A 521 17.70 2.97 -59.51
CA GLN A 521 18.67 3.55 -58.57
C GLN A 521 18.56 2.93 -57.17
N ALA A 522 17.33 2.66 -56.70
CA ALA A 522 17.06 1.94 -55.46
C ALA A 522 17.55 0.49 -55.56
N TRP A 523 17.32 -0.20 -56.68
CA TRP A 523 17.80 -1.56 -56.92
C TRP A 523 19.33 -1.63 -56.95
N GLY A 524 20.00 -0.65 -57.59
CA GLY A 524 21.44 -0.50 -57.53
C GLY A 524 21.96 -0.36 -56.10
N LYS A 525 21.35 0.53 -55.29
CA LYS A 525 21.70 0.68 -53.87
C LYS A 525 21.41 -0.58 -53.05
N ILE A 526 20.27 -1.23 -53.25
CA ILE A 526 19.91 -2.50 -52.59
C ILE A 526 20.93 -3.59 -52.96
N THR A 527 21.37 -3.66 -54.21
CA THR A 527 22.36 -4.65 -54.66
C THR A 527 23.72 -4.40 -54.01
N VAL A 528 24.16 -3.14 -53.92
CA VAL A 528 25.41 -2.76 -53.24
C VAL A 528 25.34 -3.05 -51.74
N TYR A 529 24.31 -2.57 -51.03
CA TYR A 529 24.17 -2.80 -49.59
C TYR A 529 23.89 -4.26 -49.23
N SER A 530 23.23 -5.03 -50.10
CA SER A 530 23.08 -6.47 -49.95
C SER A 530 24.45 -7.16 -50.06
N LYS A 531 25.28 -6.77 -51.05
CA LYS A 531 26.62 -7.33 -51.23
C LYS A 531 27.57 -6.97 -50.09
N GLU A 532 27.52 -5.73 -49.58
CA GLU A 532 28.22 -5.33 -48.35
C GLU A 532 27.69 -6.08 -47.12
N GLY A 533 26.37 -6.25 -47.01
CA GLY A 533 25.73 -7.00 -45.94
C GLY A 533 26.15 -8.47 -45.90
N PHE A 534 26.19 -9.14 -47.06
CA PHE A 534 26.70 -10.52 -47.18
C PHE A 534 28.20 -10.60 -46.87
N SER A 535 29.02 -9.67 -47.37
CA SER A 535 30.47 -9.59 -47.06
C SER A 535 30.73 -9.34 -45.56
N TRP A 536 29.93 -8.49 -44.92
CA TRP A 536 29.95 -8.27 -43.47
C TRP A 536 29.52 -9.53 -42.70
N LEU A 537 28.51 -10.25 -43.18
CA LEU A 537 28.05 -11.50 -42.56
C LEU A 537 29.15 -12.57 -42.64
N GLU A 538 29.69 -12.81 -43.83
CA GLU A 538 30.78 -13.76 -44.09
C GLU A 538 32.00 -13.49 -43.18
N LYS A 539 32.32 -12.21 -42.94
CA LYS A 539 33.43 -11.80 -42.08
C LYS A 539 33.16 -11.89 -40.58
N ASN A 540 31.91 -11.67 -40.12
CA ASN A 540 31.59 -11.59 -38.69
C ASN A 540 30.87 -12.83 -38.13
N THR A 541 30.21 -13.63 -38.96
CA THR A 541 29.58 -14.89 -38.55
C THR A 541 30.55 -15.84 -37.84
N PRO A 542 31.81 -16.03 -38.27
CA PRO A 542 32.76 -16.87 -37.53
C PRO A 542 33.03 -16.36 -36.10
N TYR A 543 33.16 -15.05 -35.94
CA TYR A 543 33.40 -14.41 -34.64
C TYR A 543 32.20 -14.60 -33.70
N TYR A 544 31.00 -14.20 -34.13
CA TYR A 544 29.80 -14.34 -33.31
C TYR A 544 29.43 -15.81 -33.04
N TYR A 545 29.71 -16.72 -33.97
CA TYR A 545 29.54 -18.15 -33.75
C TYR A 545 30.50 -18.67 -32.67
N SER A 546 31.79 -18.31 -32.73
CA SER A 546 32.77 -18.70 -31.71
C SER A 546 32.39 -18.20 -30.31
N GLU A 547 31.86 -16.98 -30.19
CA GLU A 547 31.43 -16.40 -28.93
C GLU A 547 30.12 -17.04 -28.42
N CYS A 548 29.17 -17.36 -29.31
CA CYS A 548 27.99 -18.16 -28.97
C CYS A 548 28.37 -19.56 -28.45
N VAL A 549 29.32 -20.25 -29.09
CA VAL A 549 29.82 -21.56 -28.63
C VAL A 549 30.51 -21.42 -27.27
N ARG A 550 31.34 -20.38 -27.07
CA ARG A 550 32.01 -20.09 -25.79
C ARG A 550 31.03 -19.86 -24.63
N VAL A 551 29.89 -19.20 -24.89
CA VAL A 551 28.89 -18.87 -23.86
C VAL A 551 27.89 -20.02 -23.64
N LEU A 552 27.44 -20.69 -24.71
CA LEU A 552 26.42 -21.74 -24.63
C LEU A 552 26.98 -23.12 -24.27
N GLY A 553 28.22 -23.45 -24.68
CA GLY A 553 28.90 -24.71 -24.38
C GLY A 553 28.80 -25.14 -22.90
N PRO A 554 29.27 -24.32 -21.94
CA PRO A 554 29.19 -24.68 -20.51
C PRO A 554 27.74 -24.77 -19.98
N LEU A 555 26.80 -24.04 -20.58
CA LEU A 555 25.38 -24.14 -20.22
C LEU A 555 24.75 -25.45 -20.72
N THR A 556 25.12 -25.91 -21.92
CA THR A 556 24.69 -27.20 -22.47
C THR A 556 25.30 -28.39 -21.74
N GLU A 557 26.59 -28.33 -21.36
CA GLU A 557 27.23 -29.36 -20.54
C GLU A 557 26.60 -29.43 -19.14
N GLN A 558 26.40 -28.28 -18.47
CA GLN A 558 25.73 -28.24 -17.18
C GLN A 558 24.25 -28.68 -17.26
N GLY A 559 23.58 -28.42 -18.39
CA GLY A 559 22.24 -28.93 -18.69
C GLY A 559 22.22 -30.46 -18.84
N LEU A 560 23.19 -31.02 -19.56
CA LEU A 560 23.33 -32.46 -19.78
C LEU A 560 23.63 -33.21 -18.46
N GLU A 561 24.52 -32.70 -17.61
CA GLU A 561 24.79 -33.28 -16.30
C GLU A 561 23.57 -33.21 -15.36
N LYS A 562 22.82 -32.11 -15.38
CA LYS A 562 21.53 -32.03 -14.65
C LYS A 562 20.48 -32.99 -15.20
N ALA A 563 20.44 -33.23 -16.51
CA ALA A 563 19.55 -34.20 -17.13
C ALA A 563 19.91 -35.64 -16.73
N LYS A 564 21.20 -36.00 -16.69
CA LYS A 564 21.67 -37.29 -16.16
C LYS A 564 21.27 -37.47 -14.69
N ALA A 565 21.52 -36.48 -13.84
CA ALA A 565 21.14 -36.52 -12.43
C ALA A 565 19.62 -36.64 -12.23
N ALA A 566 18.82 -35.94 -13.04
CA ALA A 566 17.36 -36.07 -13.04
C ALA A 566 16.91 -37.47 -13.49
N ALA A 567 17.53 -38.06 -14.51
CA ALA A 567 17.22 -39.42 -14.97
C ALA A 567 17.51 -40.47 -13.90
N VAL A 568 18.63 -40.35 -13.16
CA VAL A 568 18.94 -41.23 -12.02
C VAL A 568 17.92 -41.05 -10.89
N CYS A 569 17.58 -39.80 -10.53
CA CYS A 569 16.56 -39.52 -9.50
C CYS A 569 15.17 -40.07 -9.88
N VAL A 570 14.76 -39.95 -11.15
CA VAL A 570 13.53 -40.56 -11.67
C VAL A 570 13.62 -42.08 -11.61
N SER A 571 14.71 -42.69 -12.05
CA SER A 571 14.94 -44.15 -11.96
C SER A 571 14.82 -44.67 -10.52
N GLU A 572 15.47 -44.02 -9.56
CA GLU A 572 15.36 -44.39 -8.15
C GLU A 572 13.93 -44.25 -7.61
N ASN A 573 13.24 -43.16 -7.93
CA ASN A 573 11.88 -42.93 -7.46
C ASN A 573 10.87 -43.87 -8.11
N THR A 574 11.03 -44.20 -9.40
CA THR A 574 10.26 -45.24 -10.08
C THR A 574 10.51 -46.61 -9.45
N THR A 575 11.75 -46.93 -9.07
CA THR A 575 12.07 -48.19 -8.38
C THR A 575 11.43 -48.26 -6.99
N LYS A 576 11.48 -47.17 -6.21
CA LYS A 576 10.78 -47.04 -4.92
C LYS A 576 9.26 -47.15 -5.08
N LEU A 577 8.69 -46.55 -6.12
CA LEU A 577 7.26 -46.64 -6.44
C LEU A 577 6.86 -48.07 -6.83
N ILE A 578 7.65 -48.77 -7.63
CA ILE A 578 7.39 -50.17 -8.02
C ILE A 578 7.45 -51.09 -6.80
N LEU A 579 8.41 -50.91 -5.89
CA LEU A 579 8.48 -51.66 -4.62
C LEU A 579 7.27 -51.37 -3.74
N TRP A 580 6.92 -50.09 -3.54
CA TRP A 580 5.76 -49.69 -2.75
C TRP A 580 4.44 -50.24 -3.33
N VAL A 581 4.26 -50.20 -4.65
CA VAL A 581 3.11 -50.82 -5.33
C VAL A 581 3.12 -52.33 -5.10
N LYS A 582 4.26 -53.02 -5.28
CA LYS A 582 4.36 -54.47 -5.09
C LYS A 582 4.01 -54.91 -3.66
N GLU A 583 4.36 -54.14 -2.65
CA GLU A 583 4.04 -54.41 -1.23
C GLU A 583 2.61 -54.00 -0.86
N THR A 584 2.10 -52.89 -1.41
CA THR A 584 0.80 -52.31 -1.04
C THR A 584 -0.37 -52.94 -1.81
N THR A 585 -0.15 -53.39 -3.07
CA THR A 585 -1.18 -54.03 -3.90
C THR A 585 -1.85 -55.24 -3.22
N PRO A 586 -1.16 -56.24 -2.64
CA PRO A 586 -1.84 -57.38 -2.01
C PRO A 586 -2.72 -56.94 -0.82
N LEU A 587 -2.24 -56.02 0.03
CA LEU A 587 -2.99 -55.48 1.17
C LEU A 587 -4.26 -54.73 0.72
N VAL A 588 -4.15 -53.94 -0.36
CA VAL A 588 -5.29 -53.21 -0.94
C VAL A 588 -6.26 -54.17 -1.63
N VAL A 589 -5.80 -55.20 -2.32
CA VAL A 589 -6.65 -56.22 -2.95
C VAL A 589 -7.45 -57.01 -1.91
N GLU A 590 -6.82 -57.39 -0.78
CA GLU A 590 -7.50 -58.07 0.33
C GLU A 590 -8.56 -57.18 0.99
N TRP A 591 -8.24 -55.89 1.23
CA TRP A 591 -9.19 -54.92 1.78
C TRP A 591 -10.38 -54.63 0.85
N ILE A 592 -10.12 -54.48 -0.46
CA ILE A 592 -11.16 -54.23 -1.48
C ILE A 592 -12.06 -55.47 -1.66
N ASN A 593 -11.50 -56.69 -1.72
CA ASN A 593 -12.28 -57.93 -1.80
C ASN A 593 -13.24 -58.11 -0.61
N THR A 594 -12.92 -57.53 0.55
CA THR A 594 -13.73 -57.66 1.77
C THR A 594 -14.89 -56.66 1.82
N ASN A 595 -14.83 -55.53 1.10
CA ASN A 595 -15.76 -54.39 1.29
C ASN A 595 -16.41 -53.83 0.01
N THR A 596 -16.20 -54.42 -1.18
CA THR A 596 -16.56 -53.77 -2.45
C THR A 596 -17.38 -54.66 -3.39
N PRO A 597 -18.54 -54.20 -3.92
CA PRO A 597 -19.34 -54.97 -4.89
C PRO A 597 -18.66 -55.16 -6.27
N ASP A 598 -19.02 -56.24 -6.97
CA ASP A 598 -18.49 -56.65 -8.29
C ASP A 598 -18.52 -55.57 -9.39
N SER A 599 -19.38 -54.55 -9.26
CA SER A 599 -19.46 -53.44 -10.21
C SER A 599 -18.18 -52.58 -10.25
N VAL A 600 -17.47 -52.45 -9.13
CA VAL A 600 -16.24 -51.66 -9.04
C VAL A 600 -15.07 -52.37 -9.71
N PHE A 601 -15.00 -53.71 -9.60
CA PHE A 601 -13.98 -54.51 -10.29
C PHE A 601 -14.10 -54.43 -11.81
N ARG A 602 -15.33 -54.38 -12.36
CA ARG A 602 -15.54 -54.15 -13.80
C ARG A 602 -15.06 -52.77 -14.25
N ALA A 603 -15.32 -51.72 -13.46
CA ALA A 603 -14.85 -50.38 -13.76
C ALA A 603 -13.32 -50.28 -13.75
N LEU A 604 -12.64 -50.97 -12.82
CA LEU A 604 -11.18 -51.06 -12.76
C LEU A 604 -10.58 -51.80 -13.95
N GLU A 605 -11.19 -52.90 -14.41
CA GLU A 605 -10.71 -53.62 -15.60
C GLU A 605 -10.87 -52.78 -16.88
N TYR A 606 -11.96 -52.03 -17.03
CA TYR A 606 -12.10 -51.06 -18.14
C TYR A 606 -11.08 -49.92 -18.07
N LEU A 607 -10.78 -49.40 -16.87
CA LEU A 607 -9.76 -48.36 -16.68
C LEU A 607 -8.37 -48.88 -17.05
N LYS A 608 -8.04 -50.12 -16.66
CA LYS A 608 -6.81 -50.82 -17.01
C LYS A 608 -6.68 -51.02 -18.52
N GLN A 609 -7.73 -51.50 -19.19
CA GLN A 609 -7.75 -51.64 -20.65
C GLN A 609 -7.57 -50.29 -21.37
N LEU A 610 -8.22 -49.22 -20.89
CA LEU A 610 -8.05 -47.87 -21.43
C LEU A 610 -6.60 -47.36 -21.27
N LEU A 611 -5.97 -47.59 -20.12
CA LEU A 611 -4.59 -47.18 -19.87
C LEU A 611 -3.58 -47.96 -20.73
N ILE A 612 -3.77 -49.27 -20.91
CA ILE A 612 -2.97 -50.10 -21.83
C ILE A 612 -3.15 -49.60 -23.27
N PHE A 613 -4.39 -49.37 -23.70
CA PHE A 613 -4.71 -48.84 -25.03
C PHE A 613 -4.02 -47.48 -25.30
N ILE A 614 -4.03 -46.57 -24.32
CA ILE A 614 -3.35 -45.27 -24.43
C ILE A 614 -1.83 -45.44 -24.50
N HIS A 615 -1.26 -46.33 -23.67
CA HIS A 615 0.18 -46.58 -23.64
C HIS A 615 0.69 -47.16 -24.97
N GLU A 616 0.03 -48.21 -25.47
CA GLU A 616 0.43 -48.94 -26.69
C GLU A 616 0.16 -48.16 -27.98
N ASN A 617 -0.97 -47.44 -28.09
CA ASN A 617 -1.39 -46.83 -29.36
C ASN A 617 -1.01 -45.34 -29.50
N TYR A 618 -0.68 -44.65 -28.40
CA TYR A 618 -0.35 -43.23 -28.45
C TYR A 618 1.03 -42.92 -27.85
N ILE A 619 1.35 -43.43 -26.65
CA ILE A 619 2.60 -43.07 -25.97
C ILE A 619 3.81 -43.75 -26.62
N LEU A 620 3.77 -45.07 -26.81
CA LEU A 620 4.85 -45.83 -27.47
C LEU A 620 5.12 -45.33 -28.91
N PRO A 621 4.11 -45.16 -29.78
CA PRO A 621 4.34 -44.65 -31.14
C PRO A 621 4.84 -43.21 -31.18
N ALA A 622 4.37 -42.34 -30.28
CA ALA A 622 4.88 -40.96 -30.18
C ALA A 622 6.34 -40.92 -29.71
N LEU A 623 6.73 -41.75 -28.74
CA LEU A 623 8.11 -41.85 -28.28
C LEU A 623 9.02 -42.46 -29.35
N ALA A 624 8.56 -43.49 -30.07
CA ALA A 624 9.29 -44.05 -31.21
C ALA A 624 9.49 -43.01 -32.32
N TYR A 625 8.43 -42.30 -32.72
CA TYR A 625 8.50 -41.22 -33.70
C TYR A 625 9.43 -40.08 -33.26
N MET A 626 9.37 -39.65 -32.00
CA MET A 626 10.27 -38.62 -31.45
C MET A 626 11.73 -39.08 -31.42
N SER A 627 11.99 -40.34 -31.04
CA SER A 627 13.33 -40.96 -31.08
C SER A 627 13.88 -40.96 -32.50
N GLU A 628 13.08 -41.43 -33.45
CA GLU A 628 13.48 -41.55 -34.86
C GLU A 628 13.63 -40.16 -35.53
N ALA A 629 12.81 -39.19 -35.15
CA ALA A 629 12.95 -37.80 -35.56
C ALA A 629 14.22 -37.15 -34.97
N LEU A 630 14.54 -37.40 -33.70
CA LEU A 630 15.80 -36.95 -33.09
C LEU A 630 17.01 -37.61 -33.76
N GLN A 631 16.96 -38.91 -34.05
CA GLN A 631 18.05 -39.61 -34.73
C GLN A 631 18.26 -39.11 -36.16
N ARG A 632 17.18 -38.87 -36.94
CA ARG A 632 17.29 -38.24 -38.26
C ARG A 632 17.82 -36.81 -38.19
N ALA A 633 17.35 -36.02 -37.23
CA ALA A 633 17.84 -34.66 -37.01
C ALA A 633 19.33 -34.65 -36.61
N TRP A 634 19.75 -35.57 -35.74
CA TRP A 634 21.14 -35.72 -35.30
C TRP A 634 22.05 -36.21 -36.42
N ALA A 635 21.64 -37.23 -37.19
CA ALA A 635 22.38 -37.71 -38.36
C ALA A 635 22.52 -36.60 -39.41
N SER A 636 21.44 -35.87 -39.71
CA SER A 636 21.47 -34.68 -40.58
C SER A 636 22.40 -33.59 -40.07
N LEU A 637 22.47 -33.36 -38.74
CA LEU A 637 23.41 -32.41 -38.14
C LEU A 637 24.87 -32.89 -38.24
N GLN A 638 25.09 -34.20 -38.10
CA GLN A 638 26.40 -34.84 -38.09
C GLN A 638 27.01 -34.99 -39.49
N GLU A 639 26.19 -35.24 -40.53
CA GLU A 639 26.63 -35.28 -41.93
C GLU A 639 26.81 -33.88 -42.56
N SER A 640 26.03 -32.87 -42.15
CA SER A 640 25.93 -31.59 -42.86
C SER A 640 27.17 -30.67 -42.74
N CYS A 641 28.08 -30.90 -41.77
CA CYS A 641 29.12 -29.91 -41.44
C CYS A 641 30.58 -30.40 -41.33
N ASN A 642 30.88 -31.69 -41.10
CA ASN A 642 32.26 -32.24 -41.05
C ASN A 642 33.36 -31.34 -40.41
N GLY A 643 33.01 -30.64 -39.31
CA GLY A 643 33.92 -29.77 -38.56
C GLY A 643 33.92 -28.27 -38.91
N GLU A 644 33.56 -27.84 -40.14
CA GLU A 644 33.62 -26.42 -40.53
C GLU A 644 32.41 -25.95 -41.36
N VAL A 645 31.72 -24.92 -40.86
CA VAL A 645 30.49 -24.38 -41.47
C VAL A 645 30.83 -23.42 -42.61
N SER A 646 30.82 -23.94 -43.84
CA SER A 646 30.91 -23.12 -45.06
C SER A 646 29.59 -22.39 -45.39
N VAL A 647 29.68 -21.24 -46.07
CA VAL A 647 28.52 -20.42 -46.49
C VAL A 647 27.51 -21.22 -47.33
N SER A 648 27.99 -22.20 -48.10
CA SER A 648 27.19 -23.16 -48.86
C SER A 648 26.24 -24.00 -48.00
N CYS A 649 26.63 -24.40 -46.79
CA CYS A 649 25.76 -25.17 -45.87
C CYS A 649 24.58 -24.32 -45.37
N LEU A 650 24.84 -23.05 -45.00
CA LEU A 650 23.79 -22.10 -44.61
C LEU A 650 22.77 -21.85 -45.74
N GLN A 651 23.25 -21.75 -46.98
CA GLN A 651 22.38 -21.58 -48.14
C GLN A 651 21.53 -22.83 -48.40
N GLY A 652 22.10 -24.04 -48.25
CA GLY A 652 21.38 -25.31 -48.33
C GLY A 652 20.28 -25.44 -47.26
N HIS A 653 20.59 -25.15 -45.99
CA HIS A 653 19.60 -25.15 -44.92
C HIS A 653 18.48 -24.12 -45.13
N ALA A 654 18.77 -22.92 -45.64
CA ALA A 654 17.75 -21.91 -45.94
C ALA A 654 16.76 -22.37 -47.03
N VAL A 655 17.26 -23.06 -48.06
CA VAL A 655 16.43 -23.64 -49.14
C VAL A 655 15.64 -24.85 -48.65
N ALA A 656 16.26 -25.75 -47.88
CA ALA A 656 15.58 -26.91 -47.29
C ALA A 656 14.47 -26.48 -46.32
N PHE A 657 14.70 -25.43 -45.52
CA PHE A 657 13.70 -24.87 -44.60
C PHE A 657 12.54 -24.21 -45.35
N THR A 658 12.80 -23.40 -46.38
CA THR A 658 11.72 -22.80 -47.18
C THR A 658 10.91 -23.86 -47.94
N ASN A 659 11.55 -24.88 -48.52
CA ASN A 659 10.85 -26.01 -49.16
C ASN A 659 10.01 -26.83 -48.16
N SER A 660 10.53 -27.12 -46.97
CA SER A 660 9.78 -27.84 -45.92
C SER A 660 8.60 -27.02 -45.41
N THR A 661 8.79 -25.70 -45.25
CA THR A 661 7.71 -24.79 -44.85
C THR A 661 6.63 -24.70 -45.94
N TRP A 662 7.03 -24.69 -47.22
CA TRP A 662 6.12 -24.69 -48.36
C TRP A 662 5.32 -26.00 -48.46
N GLN A 663 5.97 -27.16 -48.27
CA GLN A 663 5.29 -28.46 -48.22
C GLN A 663 4.32 -28.55 -47.04
N LEU A 664 4.71 -28.09 -45.84
CA LEU A 664 3.81 -28.03 -44.69
C LEU A 664 2.57 -27.15 -44.96
N LEU A 665 2.77 -26.03 -45.67
CA LEU A 665 1.69 -25.12 -46.08
C LEU A 665 0.79 -25.76 -47.16
N GLN A 666 1.36 -26.51 -48.11
CA GLN A 666 0.57 -27.31 -49.06
C GLN A 666 -0.24 -28.41 -48.37
N HIS A 667 0.36 -29.16 -47.43
CA HIS A 667 -0.33 -30.24 -46.70
C HIS A 667 -1.44 -29.71 -45.78
N THR A 668 -1.22 -28.59 -45.08
CA THR A 668 -2.29 -27.95 -44.30
C THR A 668 -3.39 -27.37 -45.20
N THR A 669 -3.05 -26.79 -46.35
CA THR A 669 -4.04 -26.30 -47.32
C THR A 669 -4.84 -27.45 -47.94
N SER A 670 -4.21 -28.60 -48.24
CA SER A 670 -4.93 -29.78 -48.75
C SER A 670 -5.81 -30.40 -47.68
N ALA A 671 -5.35 -30.48 -46.42
CA ALA A 671 -6.13 -30.98 -45.29
C ALA A 671 -7.38 -30.12 -45.04
N ILE A 672 -7.26 -28.79 -45.06
CA ILE A 672 -8.38 -27.85 -44.97
C ILE A 672 -9.35 -28.02 -46.15
N LYS A 673 -8.83 -28.26 -47.36
CA LYS A 673 -9.66 -28.53 -48.55
C LYS A 673 -10.45 -29.85 -48.41
N THR A 674 -9.82 -30.95 -47.97
CA THR A 674 -10.54 -32.21 -47.72
C THR A 674 -11.57 -32.05 -46.60
N TRP A 675 -11.24 -31.36 -45.50
CA TRP A 675 -12.18 -31.10 -44.41
C TRP A 675 -13.38 -30.27 -44.86
N ALA A 676 -13.17 -29.27 -45.73
CA ALA A 676 -14.26 -28.49 -46.33
C ALA A 676 -15.12 -29.31 -47.31
N GLN A 677 -14.53 -30.26 -48.05
CA GLN A 677 -15.30 -31.17 -48.91
C GLN A 677 -16.12 -32.17 -48.10
N ASP A 678 -15.57 -32.74 -47.02
CA ASP A 678 -16.25 -33.71 -46.14
C ASP A 678 -17.44 -33.06 -45.38
N LEU A 679 -17.36 -31.75 -45.12
CA LEU A 679 -18.45 -30.92 -44.60
C LEU A 679 -19.55 -30.64 -45.64
N LEU A 680 -19.19 -30.53 -46.93
CA LEU A 680 -20.14 -30.29 -48.03
C LEU A 680 -20.87 -31.57 -48.49
N THR A 681 -20.30 -32.75 -48.25
CA THR A 681 -20.92 -34.05 -48.57
C THR A 681 -21.75 -34.65 -47.43
N ARG A 682 -21.93 -33.92 -46.33
CA ARG A 682 -22.80 -34.29 -45.18
C ARG A 682 -23.97 -33.33 -44.96
N ALA A 683 -24.27 -32.50 -45.96
CA ALA A 683 -25.49 -31.71 -46.08
C ALA A 683 -26.33 -32.26 -47.25
#